data_AF-A0A423NKX9-F1
#
_entry.id   AF-A0A423NKX9-F1
#
_cell.length_a   1.000
_cell.length_b   1.000
_cell.length_c   1.000
_cell.angle_alpha   90.00
_cell.angle_beta   90.00
_cell.angle_gamma   90.00
#
_symmetry.space_group_name_H-M   'P 1'
#
loop_
_entity.id
_entity.type
_entity.pdbx_description
1 polymer ?
#
loop_
_entity_poly.entity_id
_entity_poly.type
_entity_poly.pdbx_seq_one_letter_code
_entity_poly.pdbx_strand_id
1 'polypeptide(L)'
;MIVGLLLRNYKTYQNINYIPLSNGSMFSAIVGENGSGKSSVLEALDSFFNYTEWNLNHSLIKGYAEREPYICPIFLIKKGSFEFDYEEHDEFVDKINEIVWSATPQEFSSSPKPVSEFCTNRDALLNCGYDAENYYLLPLGLMKTAAGAAPTPYFSIFESLEKFGEVKNEDFWAGFQDALFHYVQTTYQYIYVPSEINFKEYTKIESKTVQALLGTKIEEIVRNIVKKATVTDINQKLNAFLLEVSHTLEHYEYKKPAKKQNLFNQSHLTEKIIEAFFESKILTKTVGKDSVPVNNLSSGEKRQALIDIARAFLLETKETRGYNVIFAIDEPELSLHVSACFEQFEKLKDISQSRVQTIVTTHWYGFMPIVSDGVAIYCPKTESELVMIDLRCFREDIAKLRRTTQGKLPSDIELKGLNDLVQSMIASITGKDYRWIVCEGSADKIYLDFYLSRKKLFILPVGGSKHVKKIFRYLEMALDDHREDIKGKVFLLLDTDKAFEKYDANDAIKQVRIKRIHNDIDESKTLLKSTNNTEYHPPTVIEDTLIPRDFISTLRSFENDPEFAEFVGPLLEAINHEHEDWPAALAFDLRTTEQRNMEELFNLPRFKVKFALKYTEIADVLDIPEWMTELNDFLFPTIRKVRNVKQKS
;
A
#
# COMPACT_ATOMS: atom_id res chain seq x y z
N MET A 1 0.82 -0.13 13.11
CA MET A 1 0.68 -0.93 11.87
C MET A 1 1.46 -2.24 12.02
N ILE A 2 1.25 -3.23 11.17
CA ILE A 2 2.03 -4.48 11.15
C ILE A 2 3.13 -4.36 10.10
N VAL A 3 4.39 -4.50 10.48
CA VAL A 3 5.55 -4.35 9.58
C VAL A 3 6.12 -5.69 9.13
N GLY A 4 5.86 -6.76 9.87
CA GLY A 4 6.30 -8.11 9.51
C GLY A 4 5.46 -9.18 10.20
N LEU A 5 5.62 -10.41 9.75
CA LEU A 5 4.92 -11.57 10.29
C LEU A 5 5.86 -12.77 10.36
N LEU A 6 6.01 -13.34 11.55
CA LEU A 6 6.65 -14.63 11.77
C LEU A 6 5.60 -15.73 11.76
N LEU A 7 5.72 -16.68 10.82
CA LEU A 7 4.83 -17.83 10.71
C LEU A 7 5.61 -19.12 10.88
N ARG A 8 5.05 -20.04 11.67
CA ARG A 8 5.55 -21.42 11.75
C ARG A 8 4.43 -22.42 11.47
N ASN A 9 4.68 -23.30 10.50
CA ASN A 9 3.83 -24.45 10.16
C ASN A 9 2.34 -24.10 9.96
N TYR A 10 2.07 -22.99 9.26
CA TYR A 10 0.72 -22.52 8.92
C TYR A 10 0.46 -22.70 7.42
N LYS A 11 -0.58 -23.46 7.06
CA LYS A 11 -1.04 -23.76 5.69
C LYS A 11 0.10 -24.17 4.76
N THR A 12 0.59 -23.29 3.89
CA THR A 12 1.70 -23.55 2.96
C THR A 12 3.09 -23.34 3.57
N TYR A 13 3.20 -22.52 4.61
CA TYR A 13 4.48 -22.20 5.25
C TYR A 13 4.90 -23.33 6.19
N GLN A 14 6.11 -23.88 5.95
CA GLN A 14 6.75 -24.89 6.78
C GLN A 14 7.92 -24.28 7.54
N ASN A 15 8.20 -24.78 8.76
CA ASN A 15 9.23 -24.23 9.63
C ASN A 15 9.01 -22.73 9.88
N ILE A 16 10.01 -22.03 10.41
CA ILE A 16 9.92 -20.60 10.72
C ILE A 16 10.14 -19.81 9.42
N ASN A 17 9.23 -18.89 9.12
CA ASN A 17 9.31 -17.98 7.98
C ASN A 17 9.11 -16.56 8.49
N TYR A 18 9.96 -15.64 8.04
CA TYR A 18 9.72 -14.21 8.20
C TYR A 18 9.13 -13.66 6.90
N ILE A 19 8.04 -12.91 7.04
CA ILE A 19 7.34 -12.30 5.91
C ILE A 19 7.35 -10.79 6.17
N PRO A 20 8.16 -10.02 5.41
CA PRO A 20 8.15 -8.57 5.54
C PRO A 20 6.83 -8.06 4.96
N LEU A 21 6.10 -7.24 5.71
CA LEU A 21 4.79 -6.73 5.32
C LEU A 21 4.83 -5.24 4.99
N SER A 22 5.69 -4.46 5.62
CA SER A 22 5.80 -3.02 5.36
C SER A 22 7.15 -2.47 5.77
N ASN A 23 7.64 -1.48 5.02
CA ASN A 23 8.75 -0.60 5.39
C ASN A 23 8.27 0.74 6.02
N GLY A 24 7.04 0.76 6.55
CA GLY A 24 6.35 1.96 7.04
C GLY A 24 5.29 2.50 6.09
N SER A 25 5.20 1.96 4.87
CA SER A 25 4.12 2.27 3.93
C SER A 25 2.79 1.63 4.36
N MET A 26 1.67 2.33 4.14
CA MET A 26 0.34 1.83 4.47
C MET A 26 -0.21 0.82 3.46
N PHE A 27 0.38 0.72 2.26
CA PHE A 27 -0.04 -0.23 1.23
C PHE A 27 1.01 -1.32 1.02
N SER A 28 0.55 -2.57 1.00
CA SER A 28 1.39 -3.74 0.78
C SER A 28 0.70 -4.71 -0.18
N ALA A 29 1.36 -5.07 -1.28
CA ALA A 29 0.88 -6.10 -2.19
C ALA A 29 1.77 -7.34 -2.13
N ILE A 30 1.20 -8.49 -1.78
CA ILE A 30 1.87 -9.78 -1.84
C ILE A 30 1.64 -10.35 -3.25
N VAL A 31 2.72 -10.58 -4.00
CA VAL A 31 2.69 -10.94 -5.42
C VAL A 31 3.47 -12.24 -5.65
N GLY A 32 2.98 -13.11 -6.52
CA GLY A 32 3.64 -14.40 -6.81
C GLY A 32 2.66 -15.43 -7.36
N GLU A 33 3.15 -16.58 -7.82
CA GLU A 33 2.31 -17.62 -8.45
C GLU A 33 1.23 -18.23 -7.53
N ASN A 34 0.28 -18.95 -8.12
CA ASN A 34 -0.76 -19.66 -7.36
C ASN A 34 -0.08 -20.69 -6.45
N GLY A 35 -0.52 -20.75 -5.19
CA GLY A 35 0.07 -21.63 -4.19
C GLY A 35 1.38 -21.15 -3.55
N SER A 36 1.88 -19.94 -3.87
CA SER A 36 3.08 -19.38 -3.21
C SER A 36 2.89 -18.93 -1.76
N GLY A 37 1.68 -19.08 -1.20
CA GLY A 37 1.37 -18.75 0.19
C GLY A 37 0.78 -17.36 0.45
N LYS A 38 0.46 -16.59 -0.60
CA LYS A 38 -0.08 -15.22 -0.47
C LYS A 38 -1.30 -15.14 0.45
N SER A 39 -2.37 -15.88 0.15
CA SER A 39 -3.59 -15.94 0.97
C SER A 39 -3.33 -16.51 2.36
N SER A 40 -2.34 -17.40 2.51
CA SER A 40 -1.97 -17.97 3.82
C SER A 40 -1.54 -16.88 4.81
N VAL A 41 -0.95 -15.79 4.32
CA VAL A 41 -0.57 -14.63 5.14
C VAL A 41 -1.80 -13.91 5.69
N LEU A 42 -2.76 -13.60 4.81
CA LEU A 42 -3.98 -12.89 5.21
C LEU A 42 -4.87 -13.74 6.12
N GLU A 43 -4.95 -15.04 5.87
CA GLU A 43 -5.66 -16.00 6.72
C GLU A 43 -5.01 -16.17 8.09
N ALA A 44 -3.69 -16.13 8.19
CA ALA A 44 -3.00 -16.22 9.47
C ALA A 44 -3.27 -14.97 10.33
N LEU A 45 -3.26 -13.79 9.73
CA LEU A 45 -3.66 -12.55 10.41
C LEU A 45 -5.13 -12.60 10.81
N ASP A 46 -6.01 -13.14 9.97
CA ASP A 46 -7.42 -13.35 10.32
C ASP A 46 -7.58 -14.28 11.55
N SER A 47 -6.80 -15.36 11.60
CA SER A 47 -6.75 -16.27 12.75
C SER A 47 -6.25 -15.59 14.03
N PHE A 48 -5.35 -14.61 13.91
CA PHE A 48 -4.81 -13.86 15.05
C PHE A 48 -5.83 -12.83 15.59
N PHE A 49 -6.46 -12.04 14.73
CA PHE A 49 -7.36 -10.95 15.15
C PHE A 49 -8.82 -11.40 15.35
N ASN A 50 -9.33 -12.25 14.47
CA ASN A 50 -10.75 -12.62 14.42
C ASN A 50 -11.02 -14.02 14.99
N TYR A 51 -9.99 -14.68 15.54
CA TYR A 51 -10.08 -16.00 16.16
C TYR A 51 -10.68 -17.08 15.23
N THR A 52 -10.42 -16.96 13.93
CA THR A 52 -10.79 -18.01 12.97
C THR A 52 -9.93 -19.26 13.16
N GLU A 53 -10.44 -20.39 12.67
CA GLU A 53 -9.77 -21.68 12.87
C GLU A 53 -8.44 -21.73 12.10
N TRP A 54 -7.37 -22.10 12.80
CA TRP A 54 -6.04 -22.16 12.21
C TRP A 54 -5.93 -23.28 11.19
N ASN A 55 -5.59 -22.93 9.95
CA ASN A 55 -5.27 -23.91 8.92
C ASN A 55 -3.82 -24.38 9.07
N LEU A 56 -3.61 -25.46 9.81
CA LEU A 56 -2.28 -25.99 10.11
C LEU A 56 -1.64 -26.66 8.88
N ASN A 57 -0.32 -26.52 8.75
CA ASN A 57 0.41 -27.17 7.66
C ASN A 57 0.28 -28.70 7.75
N HIS A 58 -0.03 -29.35 6.62
CA HIS A 58 -0.23 -30.80 6.56
C HIS A 58 0.97 -31.63 7.04
N SER A 59 2.20 -31.08 7.03
CA SER A 59 3.38 -31.76 7.57
C SER A 59 3.37 -31.92 9.11
N LEU A 60 2.44 -31.27 9.83
CA LEU A 60 2.29 -31.36 11.28
C LEU A 60 1.59 -32.64 11.78
N ILE A 61 1.18 -33.53 10.88
CA ILE A 61 0.56 -34.83 11.24
C ILE A 61 1.48 -35.67 12.15
N LYS A 62 2.80 -35.44 12.12
CA LYS A 62 3.79 -36.06 13.02
C LYS A 62 4.70 -34.99 13.65
N GLY A 63 5.02 -35.15 14.94
CA GLY A 63 6.02 -34.31 15.63
C GLY A 63 5.51 -32.92 16.06
N TYR A 64 4.22 -32.80 16.39
CA TYR A 64 3.61 -31.53 16.80
C TYR A 64 4.36 -30.85 17.96
N ALA A 65 4.73 -31.63 18.98
CA ALA A 65 5.34 -31.13 20.22
C ALA A 65 6.74 -30.53 20.06
N GLU A 66 7.39 -30.67 18.91
CA GLU A 66 8.68 -30.02 18.62
C GLU A 66 8.55 -28.97 17.49
N ARG A 67 7.35 -28.90 16.90
CA ARG A 67 7.04 -28.14 15.67
C ARG A 67 5.81 -27.26 15.86
N GLU A 68 5.59 -26.80 17.09
CA GLU A 68 4.40 -26.03 17.45
C GLU A 68 4.18 -24.87 16.47
N PRO A 69 3.00 -24.79 15.84
CA PRO A 69 2.68 -23.71 14.95
C PRO A 69 2.45 -22.43 15.74
N TYR A 70 2.89 -21.31 15.16
CA TYR A 70 2.64 -20.00 15.72
C TYR A 70 2.43 -18.95 14.64
N ILE A 71 1.77 -17.87 15.03
CA ILE A 71 1.49 -16.68 14.24
C ILE A 71 1.93 -15.49 15.09
N CYS A 72 2.98 -14.78 14.67
CA CYS A 72 3.53 -13.66 15.43
C CYS A 72 3.71 -12.41 14.54
N PRO A 73 2.68 -11.55 14.46
CA PRO A 73 2.80 -10.23 13.87
C PRO A 73 3.81 -9.36 14.64
N ILE A 74 4.51 -8.50 13.91
CA ILE A 74 5.38 -7.47 14.47
C ILE A 74 4.74 -6.12 14.23
N PHE A 75 4.43 -5.42 15.33
CA PHE A 75 3.77 -4.14 15.33
C PHE A 75 4.77 -2.99 15.39
N LEU A 76 4.56 -1.98 14.57
CA LEU A 76 5.20 -0.68 14.68
C LEU A 76 4.16 0.32 15.21
N ILE A 77 4.39 0.85 16.40
CA ILE A 77 3.44 1.67 17.16
C ILE A 77 4.13 2.95 17.60
N LYS A 78 3.51 4.12 17.39
CA LYS A 78 4.09 5.40 17.81
C LYS A 78 4.09 5.48 19.35
N LYS A 79 5.20 5.91 19.96
CA LYS A 79 5.22 6.15 21.42
C LYS A 79 4.22 7.24 21.80
N GLY A 80 3.64 7.13 22.99
CA GLY A 80 2.55 8.00 23.46
C GLY A 80 1.19 7.78 22.79
N SER A 81 1.04 6.71 22.00
CA SER A 81 -0.29 6.32 21.46
C SER A 81 -1.14 5.53 22.45
N PHE A 82 -0.52 4.97 23.48
CA PHE A 82 -1.17 4.29 24.59
C PHE A 82 -0.25 4.36 25.82
N GLU A 83 -0.84 4.18 26.99
CA GLU A 83 -0.19 4.00 28.28
C GLU A 83 -0.92 2.85 28.98
N PHE A 84 -0.20 2.05 29.77
CA PHE A 84 -0.85 1.04 30.60
C PHE A 84 -1.29 1.62 31.94
N ASP A 85 -2.26 0.94 32.57
CA ASP A 85 -2.72 1.32 33.91
C ASP A 85 -1.64 1.13 35.00
N TYR A 86 -0.60 0.35 34.71
CA TYR A 86 0.49 -0.01 35.63
C TYR A 86 1.83 0.37 35.01
N GLU A 87 2.65 1.16 35.72
CA GLU A 87 3.95 1.63 35.24
C GLU A 87 4.89 0.47 34.88
N GLU A 88 4.83 -0.65 35.62
CA GLU A 88 5.62 -1.84 35.34
C GLU A 88 5.35 -2.41 33.94
N HIS A 89 4.12 -2.29 33.43
CA HIS A 89 3.78 -2.74 32.09
C HIS A 89 4.42 -1.86 31.00
N ASP A 90 4.53 -0.55 31.23
CA ASP A 90 5.23 0.36 30.32
C ASP A 90 6.73 0.05 30.30
N GLU A 91 7.34 -0.26 31.46
CA GLU A 91 8.73 -0.71 31.55
C GLU A 91 8.97 -2.00 30.74
N PHE A 92 8.05 -2.98 30.80
CA PHE A 92 8.14 -4.19 30.01
C PHE A 92 8.14 -3.91 28.50
N VAL A 93 7.29 -2.99 28.03
CA VAL A 93 7.27 -2.61 26.61
C VAL A 93 8.57 -1.95 26.19
N ASP A 94 9.09 -1.02 27.00
CA ASP A 94 10.34 -0.34 26.69
C ASP A 94 11.53 -1.32 26.64
N LYS A 95 11.60 -2.28 27.57
CA LYS A 95 12.62 -3.36 27.55
C LYS A 95 12.50 -4.22 26.28
N ILE A 96 11.29 -4.66 25.93
CA ILE A 96 11.06 -5.45 24.70
C ILE A 96 11.45 -4.65 23.46
N ASN A 97 11.06 -3.38 23.41
CA ASN A 97 11.37 -2.48 22.31
C ASN A 97 12.89 -2.33 22.11
N GLU A 98 13.63 -2.09 23.19
CA GLU A 98 15.09 -2.00 23.14
C GLU A 98 15.72 -3.29 22.62
N ILE A 99 15.28 -4.45 23.14
CA ILE A 99 15.76 -5.77 22.70
C ILE A 99 15.52 -5.95 21.20
N VAL A 100 14.31 -5.69 20.71
CA VAL A 100 13.91 -5.97 19.33
C VAL A 100 14.62 -5.02 18.35
N TRP A 101 14.76 -3.74 18.70
CA TRP A 101 15.53 -2.79 17.89
C TRP A 101 17.02 -3.09 17.85
N SER A 102 17.63 -3.56 18.94
CA SER A 102 19.08 -3.80 19.01
C SER A 102 19.52 -5.22 18.62
N ALA A 103 18.60 -6.18 18.50
CA ALA A 103 18.93 -7.59 18.27
C ALA A 103 19.81 -7.80 17.04
N THR A 104 20.89 -8.57 17.18
CA THR A 104 21.75 -8.93 16.04
C THR A 104 21.55 -10.38 15.64
N PRO A 105 21.77 -10.77 14.36
CA PRO A 105 21.54 -12.15 13.93
C PRO A 105 22.29 -13.21 14.73
N GLN A 106 23.46 -12.87 15.28
CA GLN A 106 24.32 -13.77 16.05
C GLN A 106 23.76 -14.09 17.45
N GLU A 107 22.85 -13.28 17.96
CA GLU A 107 22.27 -13.47 19.30
C GLU A 107 21.15 -14.52 19.32
N PHE A 108 20.56 -14.83 18.17
CA PHE A 108 19.45 -15.79 18.08
C PHE A 108 19.97 -17.22 17.99
N SER A 109 19.36 -18.14 18.76
CA SER A 109 19.60 -19.58 18.63
C SER A 109 18.74 -20.26 17.55
N SER A 110 17.80 -19.50 16.96
CA SER A 110 16.88 -19.97 15.92
C SER A 110 17.52 -20.02 14.52
N SER A 111 16.76 -20.49 13.51
CA SER A 111 17.23 -20.57 12.12
C SER A 111 17.76 -19.21 11.62
N PRO A 112 18.94 -19.15 10.98
CA PRO A 112 19.59 -17.88 10.63
C PRO A 112 18.82 -17.08 9.57
N LYS A 113 18.03 -17.75 8.71
CA LYS A 113 17.35 -17.07 7.58
C LYS A 113 16.22 -16.13 8.05
N PRO A 114 15.19 -16.58 8.80
CA PRO A 114 14.13 -15.68 9.30
C PRO A 114 14.65 -14.53 10.16
N VAL A 115 15.71 -14.77 10.93
CA VAL A 115 16.38 -13.74 11.74
C VAL A 115 17.02 -12.67 10.87
N SER A 116 17.77 -13.08 9.84
CA SER A 116 18.40 -12.16 8.89
C SER A 116 17.36 -11.35 8.11
N GLU A 117 16.26 -11.99 7.68
CA GLU A 117 15.15 -11.33 6.98
C GLU A 117 14.45 -10.31 7.90
N PHE A 118 14.24 -10.64 9.18
CA PHE A 118 13.74 -9.70 10.19
C PHE A 118 14.66 -8.49 10.35
N CYS A 119 15.96 -8.71 10.58
CA CYS A 119 16.92 -7.62 10.77
C CYS A 119 16.98 -6.71 9.54
N THR A 120 16.96 -7.30 8.33
CA THR A 120 16.93 -6.55 7.07
C THR A 120 15.71 -5.64 6.97
N ASN A 121 14.51 -6.13 7.34
CA ASN A 121 13.31 -5.31 7.32
C ASN A 121 13.31 -4.23 8.42
N ARG A 122 13.80 -4.55 9.63
CA ARG A 122 13.99 -3.55 10.70
C ARG A 122 14.93 -2.43 10.25
N ASP A 123 16.04 -2.77 9.61
CA ASP A 123 17.01 -1.78 9.15
C ASP A 123 16.42 -0.94 8.00
N ALA A 124 15.52 -1.50 7.18
CA ALA A 124 14.75 -0.73 6.21
C ALA A 124 13.80 0.28 6.88
N LEU A 125 13.20 -0.05 8.04
CA LEU A 125 12.39 0.88 8.83
C LEU A 125 13.24 2.05 9.37
N LEU A 126 14.45 1.76 9.90
CA LEU A 126 15.40 2.81 10.33
C LEU A 126 15.73 3.78 9.19
N ASN A 127 16.01 3.24 8.01
CA ASN A 127 16.25 4.06 6.81
C ASN A 127 15.05 4.91 6.38
N CYS A 128 13.83 4.53 6.78
CA CYS A 128 12.61 5.28 6.52
C CYS A 128 12.25 6.26 7.65
N GLY A 129 13.13 6.45 8.65
CA GLY A 129 12.93 7.40 9.75
C GLY A 129 12.13 6.85 10.93
N TYR A 130 12.01 5.52 11.06
CA TYR A 130 11.41 4.89 12.23
C TYR A 130 12.50 4.39 13.16
N ASP A 131 12.56 4.94 14.37
CA ASP A 131 13.59 4.62 15.37
C ASP A 131 12.98 4.15 16.71
N ALA A 132 13.86 3.69 17.60
CA ALA A 132 13.50 3.20 18.92
C ALA A 132 13.03 4.28 19.90
N GLU A 133 13.34 5.55 19.62
CA GLU A 133 12.96 6.69 20.47
C GLU A 133 11.49 7.06 20.25
N ASN A 134 11.05 7.09 18.99
CA ASN A 134 9.73 7.56 18.58
C ASN A 134 8.73 6.42 18.38
N TYR A 135 9.20 5.19 18.18
CA TYR A 135 8.34 4.04 17.88
C TYR A 135 8.69 2.79 18.69
N TYR A 136 7.65 2.10 19.12
CA TYR A 136 7.70 0.75 19.61
C TYR A 136 7.71 -0.26 18.46
N LEU A 137 8.66 -1.18 18.46
CA LEU A 137 8.70 -2.36 17.58
C LEU A 137 8.44 -3.63 18.40
N LEU A 138 7.20 -4.12 18.35
CA LEU A 138 6.70 -5.14 19.29
C LEU A 138 6.27 -6.42 18.57
N PRO A 139 6.97 -7.55 18.76
CA PRO A 139 6.45 -8.84 18.39
C PRO A 139 5.32 -9.23 19.35
N LEU A 140 4.22 -9.75 18.83
CA LEU A 140 3.13 -10.25 19.66
C LEU A 140 2.44 -11.40 18.96
N GLY A 141 2.68 -12.63 19.41
CA GLY A 141 2.21 -13.82 18.72
C GLY A 141 1.41 -14.79 19.56
N LEU A 142 0.74 -15.69 18.88
CA LEU A 142 0.04 -16.81 19.47
C LEU A 142 0.70 -18.10 19.03
N MET A 143 0.70 -19.11 19.89
CA MET A 143 1.18 -20.47 19.59
C MET A 143 0.13 -21.49 20.02
N LYS A 144 0.00 -22.58 19.25
CA LYS A 144 -0.78 -23.74 19.69
C LYS A 144 0.16 -24.86 20.12
N THR A 145 -0.04 -25.36 21.34
CA THR A 145 0.72 -26.48 21.92
C THR A 145 0.15 -27.85 21.52
N ALA A 146 -1.10 -27.89 21.07
CA ALA A 146 -1.73 -29.04 20.42
C ALA A 146 -2.76 -28.56 19.38
N ALA A 147 -3.09 -29.41 18.39
CA ALA A 147 -3.96 -29.03 17.28
C ALA A 147 -5.32 -28.42 17.72
N GLY A 148 -5.92 -28.98 18.76
CA GLY A 148 -7.17 -28.50 19.36
C GLY A 148 -7.02 -27.59 20.59
N ALA A 149 -5.79 -27.25 21.00
CA ALA A 149 -5.57 -26.36 22.13
C ALA A 149 -5.94 -24.91 21.77
N ALA A 150 -6.39 -24.17 22.79
CA ALA A 150 -6.52 -22.72 22.67
C ALA A 150 -5.11 -22.11 22.43
N PRO A 151 -4.99 -21.13 21.51
CA PRO A 151 -3.72 -20.44 21.32
C PRO A 151 -3.31 -19.70 22.59
N THR A 152 -2.02 -19.72 22.91
CA THR A 152 -1.44 -18.99 24.05
C THR A 152 -0.46 -17.91 23.58
N PRO A 153 -0.30 -16.80 24.33
CA PRO A 153 0.72 -15.80 24.08
C PRO A 153 2.12 -16.39 23.87
N TYR A 154 2.81 -15.93 22.83
CA TYR A 154 4.15 -16.39 22.44
C TYR A 154 4.88 -15.35 21.58
N PHE A 155 6.13 -15.06 21.92
CA PHE A 155 6.94 -14.03 21.24
C PHE A 155 7.90 -14.59 20.19
N SER A 156 7.66 -15.81 19.68
CA SER A 156 8.41 -16.37 18.55
C SER A 156 9.93 -16.45 18.80
N ILE A 157 10.74 -16.20 17.77
CA ILE A 157 12.20 -16.25 17.81
C ILE A 157 12.81 -15.34 18.89
N PHE A 158 12.08 -14.31 19.33
CA PHE A 158 12.57 -13.36 20.34
C PHE A 158 12.70 -13.99 21.72
N GLU A 159 11.88 -15.00 22.04
CA GLU A 159 12.02 -15.75 23.30
C GLU A 159 13.34 -16.55 23.38
N SER A 160 14.04 -16.69 22.26
CA SER A 160 15.35 -17.35 22.21
C SER A 160 16.52 -16.43 22.60
N LEU A 161 16.28 -15.13 22.75
CA LEU A 161 17.25 -14.14 23.20
C LEU A 161 17.36 -14.20 24.72
N GLU A 162 18.58 -14.26 25.24
CA GLU A 162 18.84 -14.34 26.70
C GLU A 162 18.20 -13.18 27.45
N LYS A 163 18.41 -11.94 26.98
CA LYS A 163 17.78 -10.73 27.53
C LYS A 163 16.25 -10.81 27.58
N PHE A 164 15.62 -11.39 26.56
CA PHE A 164 14.16 -11.56 26.54
C PHE A 164 13.71 -12.59 27.58
N GLY A 165 14.49 -13.67 27.74
CA GLY A 165 14.26 -14.69 28.76
C GLY A 165 14.32 -14.12 30.18
N GLU A 166 15.24 -13.20 30.45
CA GLU A 166 15.33 -12.49 31.73
C GLU A 166 14.06 -11.67 32.01
N VAL A 167 13.63 -10.85 31.05
CA VAL A 167 12.41 -10.03 31.15
C VAL A 167 11.17 -10.89 31.39
N LYS A 168 11.06 -12.02 30.70
CA LYS A 168 9.94 -12.97 30.83
C LYS A 168 9.85 -13.62 32.22
N ASN A 169 10.94 -13.69 32.96
CA ASN A 169 11.00 -14.29 34.29
C ASN A 169 10.73 -13.28 35.42
N GLU A 170 10.57 -11.99 35.11
CA GLU A 170 10.23 -10.97 36.09
C GLU A 170 8.77 -11.14 36.58
N ASP A 171 8.51 -10.66 37.80
CA ASP A 171 7.15 -10.61 38.35
C ASP A 171 6.24 -9.75 37.46
N PHE A 172 4.91 -9.97 37.51
CA PHE A 172 3.91 -9.25 36.71
C PHE A 172 3.91 -9.51 35.19
N TRP A 173 4.87 -10.26 34.64
CA TRP A 173 4.93 -10.60 33.21
C TRP A 173 3.61 -11.15 32.64
N ALA A 174 2.95 -12.06 33.35
CA ALA A 174 1.69 -12.64 32.89
C ALA A 174 0.57 -11.58 32.77
N GLY A 175 0.49 -10.64 33.73
CA GLY A 175 -0.47 -9.53 33.69
C GLY A 175 -0.16 -8.55 32.56
N PHE A 176 1.12 -8.28 32.32
CA PHE A 176 1.58 -7.48 31.19
C PHE A 176 1.20 -8.11 29.85
N GLN A 177 1.43 -9.42 29.67
CA GLN A 177 1.06 -10.13 28.44
C GLN A 177 -0.43 -9.98 28.14
N ASP A 178 -1.29 -10.24 29.13
CA ASP A 178 -2.74 -10.12 28.98
C ASP A 178 -3.15 -8.68 28.64
N ALA A 179 -2.53 -7.68 29.28
CA ALA A 179 -2.78 -6.27 29.00
C ALA A 179 -2.36 -5.86 27.58
N LEU A 180 -1.20 -6.31 27.11
CA LEU A 180 -0.70 -6.04 25.76
C LEU A 180 -1.58 -6.67 24.68
N PHE A 181 -2.02 -7.91 24.89
CA PHE A 181 -2.97 -8.57 23.99
C PHE A 181 -4.32 -7.85 23.96
N HIS A 182 -4.84 -7.46 25.12
CA HIS A 182 -6.07 -6.70 25.21
C HIS A 182 -5.95 -5.37 24.44
N TYR A 183 -4.87 -4.61 24.66
CA TYR A 183 -4.60 -3.37 23.93
C TYR A 183 -4.62 -3.56 22.41
N VAL A 184 -3.91 -4.57 21.89
CA VAL A 184 -3.88 -4.82 20.44
C VAL A 184 -5.26 -5.18 19.91
N GLN A 185 -6.03 -6.01 20.62
CA GLN A 185 -7.36 -6.45 20.21
C GLN A 185 -8.41 -5.34 20.25
N THR A 186 -8.28 -4.37 21.15
CA THR A 186 -9.19 -3.21 21.21
C THR A 186 -8.78 -2.11 20.24
N THR A 187 -7.49 -2.00 19.94
CA THR A 187 -6.94 -0.90 19.13
C THR A 187 -6.91 -1.22 17.65
N TYR A 188 -6.76 -2.48 17.25
CA TYR A 188 -6.67 -2.89 15.85
C TYR A 188 -7.88 -3.69 15.41
N GLN A 189 -8.48 -3.28 14.30
CA GLN A 189 -9.54 -4.01 13.63
C GLN A 189 -9.04 -4.56 12.29
N TYR A 190 -9.03 -5.88 12.18
CA TYR A 190 -8.63 -6.60 10.97
C TYR A 190 -9.86 -7.00 10.15
N ILE A 191 -9.97 -6.45 8.94
CA ILE A 191 -11.06 -6.71 8.01
C ILE A 191 -10.51 -7.51 6.84
N TYR A 192 -10.91 -8.77 6.74
CA TYR A 192 -10.45 -9.69 5.70
C TYR A 192 -11.53 -10.00 4.67
N VAL A 193 -11.17 -9.92 3.39
CA VAL A 193 -12.00 -10.24 2.24
C VAL A 193 -11.32 -11.34 1.41
N PRO A 194 -11.76 -12.62 1.52
CA PRO A 194 -11.13 -13.73 0.80
C PRO A 194 -11.38 -13.72 -0.72
N SER A 195 -10.67 -14.56 -1.48
CA SER A 195 -10.85 -14.71 -2.93
C SER A 195 -12.23 -15.32 -3.28
N GLU A 196 -12.67 -16.30 -2.49
CA GLU A 196 -14.00 -16.91 -2.58
C GLU A 196 -14.92 -16.34 -1.51
N ILE A 197 -15.96 -15.61 -1.93
CA ILE A 197 -16.89 -14.93 -1.03
C ILE A 197 -18.30 -15.43 -1.28
N ASN A 198 -19.02 -15.78 -0.20
CA ASN A 198 -20.48 -15.85 -0.26
C ASN A 198 -21.06 -14.44 -0.27
N PHE A 199 -21.20 -13.85 -1.46
CA PHE A 199 -21.63 -12.46 -1.63
C PHE A 199 -22.98 -12.12 -0.98
N LYS A 200 -23.86 -13.12 -0.78
CA LYS A 200 -25.13 -12.90 -0.08
C LYS A 200 -24.93 -12.49 1.38
N GLU A 201 -23.91 -13.03 2.03
CA GLU A 201 -23.60 -12.73 3.43
C GLU A 201 -22.74 -11.47 3.56
N TYR A 202 -21.78 -11.25 2.68
CA TYR A 202 -20.82 -10.14 2.81
C TYR A 202 -21.37 -8.77 2.37
N THR A 203 -22.42 -8.72 1.57
CA THR A 203 -23.04 -7.43 1.13
C THR A 203 -24.15 -6.95 2.05
N LYS A 204 -24.54 -7.78 3.02
CA LYS A 204 -25.52 -7.45 4.05
C LYS A 204 -24.93 -6.48 5.06
N ILE A 205 -25.69 -5.44 5.41
CA ILE A 205 -25.27 -4.42 6.37
C ILE A 205 -25.09 -5.03 7.77
N GLU A 206 -25.89 -6.05 8.10
CA GLU A 206 -25.80 -6.81 9.34
C GLU A 206 -24.59 -7.75 9.40
N SER A 207 -23.85 -7.97 8.31
CA SER A 207 -22.69 -8.85 8.32
C SER A 207 -21.57 -8.31 9.20
N LYS A 208 -20.77 -9.21 9.80
CA LYS A 208 -19.61 -8.83 10.62
C LYS A 208 -18.65 -7.92 9.86
N THR A 209 -18.42 -8.19 8.58
CA THR A 209 -17.52 -7.41 7.72
C THR A 209 -18.04 -6.00 7.47
N VAL A 210 -19.32 -5.81 7.13
CA VAL A 210 -19.88 -4.47 6.89
C VAL A 210 -20.01 -3.68 8.19
N GLN A 211 -20.39 -4.32 9.30
CA GLN A 211 -20.39 -3.67 10.61
C GLN A 211 -18.99 -3.27 11.05
N ALA A 212 -17.96 -4.08 10.73
CA ALA A 212 -16.58 -3.73 10.96
C ALA A 212 -16.16 -2.49 10.14
N LEU A 213 -16.58 -2.40 8.88
CA LEU A 213 -16.33 -1.23 8.03
C LEU A 213 -17.04 0.03 8.53
N LEU A 214 -18.26 -0.11 9.07
CA LEU A 214 -19.06 1.01 9.61
C LEU A 214 -18.50 1.57 10.91
N GLY A 215 -17.75 0.77 11.68
CA GLY A 215 -17.23 1.16 12.98
C GLY A 215 -18.27 1.35 14.09
N THR A 216 -19.52 1.08 13.78
CA THR A 216 -20.62 1.07 14.74
C THR A 216 -21.21 -0.33 14.81
N LYS A 217 -21.35 -0.86 16.02
CA LYS A 217 -22.14 -2.08 16.22
C LYS A 217 -23.62 -1.70 16.13
N ILE A 218 -24.31 -2.19 15.10
CA ILE A 218 -25.76 -1.96 14.95
C ILE A 218 -26.50 -2.43 16.21
N GLU A 219 -25.97 -3.48 16.84
CA GLU A 219 -26.43 -3.97 18.14
C GLU A 219 -26.43 -2.91 19.24
N GLU A 220 -25.44 -2.01 19.30
CA GLU A 220 -25.41 -0.96 20.33
C GLU A 220 -26.50 0.08 20.09
N ILE A 221 -26.73 0.46 18.82
CA ILE A 221 -27.83 1.36 18.44
C ILE A 221 -29.16 0.77 18.89
N VAL A 222 -29.40 -0.51 18.61
CA VAL A 222 -30.66 -1.19 18.99
C VAL A 222 -30.74 -1.44 20.50
N ARG A 223 -29.64 -1.83 21.17
CA ARG A 223 -29.61 -2.03 22.63
C ARG A 223 -29.93 -0.74 23.38
N ASN A 224 -29.48 0.41 22.89
CA ASN A 224 -29.79 1.71 23.48
C ASN A 224 -31.27 2.07 23.39
N ILE A 225 -31.99 1.50 22.42
CA ILE A 225 -33.44 1.67 22.25
C ILE A 225 -34.22 0.64 23.10
N VAL A 226 -33.76 -0.62 23.13
CA VAL A 226 -34.43 -1.72 23.82
C VAL A 226 -34.13 -1.71 25.33
N LYS A 227 -35.04 -1.20 26.15
CA LYS A 227 -34.90 -1.18 27.62
C LYS A 227 -35.08 -2.58 28.24
N LYS A 228 -34.30 -2.89 29.29
CA LYS A 228 -34.43 -4.15 30.05
C LYS A 228 -35.85 -4.42 30.57
N ALA A 229 -36.55 -3.38 31.03
CA ALA A 229 -37.92 -3.50 31.53
C ALA A 229 -38.89 -4.10 30.50
N THR A 230 -38.73 -3.76 29.22
CA THR A 230 -39.55 -4.31 28.12
C THR A 230 -39.34 -5.81 27.95
N VAL A 231 -38.08 -6.28 28.06
CA VAL A 231 -37.74 -7.70 27.96
C VAL A 231 -38.33 -8.50 29.13
N THR A 232 -38.33 -7.92 30.33
CA THR A 232 -38.94 -8.53 31.50
C THR A 232 -40.46 -8.67 31.34
N ASP A 233 -41.13 -7.63 30.86
CA ASP A 233 -42.59 -7.63 30.62
C ASP A 233 -42.98 -8.65 29.54
N ILE A 234 -42.19 -8.77 28.46
CA ILE A 234 -42.39 -9.80 27.42
C ILE A 234 -42.33 -11.21 28.01
N ASN A 235 -41.30 -11.52 28.81
CA ASN A 235 -41.18 -12.83 29.43
C ASN A 235 -42.36 -13.12 30.37
N GLN A 236 -42.80 -12.14 31.16
CA GLN A 236 -43.93 -12.32 32.07
C GLN A 236 -45.22 -12.63 31.32
N LYS A 237 -45.57 -11.85 30.29
CA LYS A 237 -46.81 -12.02 29.52
C LYS A 237 -46.83 -13.31 28.70
N LEU A 238 -45.72 -13.66 28.03
CA LEU A 238 -45.67 -14.88 27.22
C LEU A 238 -45.70 -16.15 28.08
N ASN A 239 -45.05 -16.15 29.24
CA ASN A 239 -45.14 -17.28 30.17
C ASN A 239 -46.54 -17.42 30.77
N ALA A 240 -47.21 -16.30 31.11
CA ALA A 240 -48.60 -16.33 31.54
C ALA A 240 -49.52 -16.92 30.47
N PHE A 241 -49.35 -16.52 29.21
CA PHE A 241 -50.08 -17.10 28.08
C PHE A 241 -49.82 -18.60 27.90
N LEU A 242 -48.56 -19.05 27.99
CA LEU A 242 -48.25 -20.49 27.90
C LEU A 242 -48.91 -21.30 29.03
N LEU A 243 -49.02 -20.72 30.24
CA LEU A 243 -49.75 -21.36 31.35
C LEU A 243 -51.24 -21.48 31.03
N GLU A 244 -51.89 -20.45 30.49
CA GLU A 244 -53.29 -20.51 30.05
C GLU A 244 -53.52 -21.57 28.97
N VAL A 245 -52.62 -21.65 27.98
CA VAL A 245 -52.66 -22.66 26.91
C VAL A 245 -52.48 -24.06 27.49
N SER A 246 -51.53 -24.26 28.40
CA SER A 246 -51.34 -25.56 29.08
C SER A 246 -52.54 -25.97 29.93
N HIS A 247 -53.22 -25.03 30.59
CA HIS A 247 -54.48 -25.32 31.27
C HIS A 247 -55.59 -25.77 30.31
N THR A 248 -55.62 -25.22 29.09
CA THR A 248 -56.60 -25.57 28.07
C THR A 248 -56.32 -26.94 27.44
N LEU A 249 -55.06 -27.32 27.33
CA LEU A 249 -54.62 -28.53 26.63
C LEU A 249 -54.61 -29.79 27.50
N GLU A 250 -54.85 -29.68 28.82
CA GLU A 250 -54.89 -30.71 29.87
C GLU A 250 -53.65 -31.63 29.96
N HIS A 251 -53.35 -32.38 28.91
CA HIS A 251 -52.26 -33.36 28.81
C HIS A 251 -51.06 -32.89 27.99
N TYR A 252 -51.14 -31.72 27.34
CA TYR A 252 -50.03 -31.17 26.54
C TYR A 252 -49.48 -29.88 27.14
N GLU A 253 -48.15 -29.78 27.18
CA GLU A 253 -47.44 -28.60 27.67
C GLU A 253 -46.32 -28.18 26.72
N TYR A 254 -46.14 -26.87 26.59
CA TYR A 254 -45.01 -26.30 25.86
C TYR A 254 -43.85 -26.08 26.82
N LYS A 255 -42.95 -27.05 26.94
CA LYS A 255 -41.72 -26.94 27.75
C LYS A 255 -40.47 -26.79 26.87
N LYS A 256 -39.51 -25.99 27.34
CA LYS A 256 -38.15 -25.97 26.78
C LYS A 256 -37.39 -27.24 27.20
N PRO A 257 -36.60 -27.87 26.31
CA PRO A 257 -35.73 -28.99 26.67
C PRO A 257 -34.76 -28.61 27.80
N ALA A 258 -34.58 -29.49 28.79
CA ALA A 258 -33.84 -29.22 30.03
C ALA A 258 -32.39 -28.71 29.85
N LYS A 259 -31.79 -28.86 28.66
CA LYS A 259 -30.43 -28.39 28.35
C LYS A 259 -30.34 -26.94 27.80
N LYS A 260 -31.45 -26.22 27.58
CA LYS A 260 -31.46 -24.83 27.05
C LYS A 260 -32.47 -23.91 27.77
N GLN A 261 -32.38 -23.78 29.09
CA GLN A 261 -33.30 -22.96 29.91
C GLN A 261 -32.96 -21.45 29.96
N ASN A 262 -32.40 -20.86 28.89
CA ASN A 262 -32.18 -19.41 28.89
C ASN A 262 -33.51 -18.66 28.65
N LEU A 263 -33.81 -17.70 29.53
CA LEU A 263 -34.91 -16.73 29.36
C LEU A 263 -34.65 -15.87 28.11
N PHE A 264 -35.71 -15.35 27.49
CA PHE A 264 -35.56 -14.38 26.41
C PHE A 264 -34.85 -13.15 26.97
N ASN A 265 -33.76 -12.73 26.34
CA ASN A 265 -32.89 -11.67 26.87
C ASN A 265 -32.80 -10.51 25.86
N GLN A 266 -32.20 -9.41 26.29
CA GLN A 266 -32.06 -8.20 25.47
C GLN A 266 -31.27 -8.46 24.17
N SER A 267 -30.26 -9.33 24.21
CA SER A 267 -29.49 -9.72 23.02
C SER A 267 -30.36 -10.45 22.00
N HIS A 268 -31.19 -11.41 22.42
CA HIS A 268 -32.11 -12.13 21.53
C HIS A 268 -33.12 -11.18 20.86
N LEU A 269 -33.66 -10.21 21.59
CA LEU A 269 -34.58 -9.22 21.03
C LEU A 269 -33.87 -8.29 20.03
N THR A 270 -32.66 -7.85 20.39
CA THR A 270 -31.83 -6.99 19.53
C THR A 270 -31.51 -7.69 18.21
N GLU A 271 -31.05 -8.93 18.27
CA GLU A 271 -30.75 -9.76 17.09
C GLU A 271 -31.99 -9.92 16.19
N LYS A 272 -33.16 -10.21 16.78
CA LYS A 272 -34.41 -10.37 16.01
C LYS A 272 -34.91 -9.07 15.39
N ILE A 273 -34.70 -7.92 16.04
CA ILE A 273 -35.03 -6.61 15.46
C ILE A 273 -34.13 -6.31 14.27
N ILE A 274 -32.82 -6.54 14.41
CA ILE A 274 -31.85 -6.33 13.32
C ILE A 274 -32.20 -7.24 12.15
N GLU A 275 -32.41 -8.54 12.41
CA GLU A 275 -32.82 -9.51 11.40
C GLU A 275 -34.07 -9.05 10.65
N ALA A 276 -35.16 -8.74 11.36
CA ALA A 276 -36.42 -8.32 10.74
C ALA A 276 -36.31 -7.00 9.96
N PHE A 277 -35.52 -6.04 10.44
CA PHE A 277 -35.36 -4.75 9.78
C PHE A 277 -34.57 -4.86 8.46
N PHE A 278 -33.51 -5.67 8.44
CA PHE A 278 -32.62 -5.81 7.29
C PHE A 278 -32.99 -6.95 6.35
N GLU A 279 -33.84 -7.92 6.75
CA GLU A 279 -34.24 -9.08 5.93
C GLU A 279 -34.71 -8.69 4.52
N SER A 280 -35.48 -7.60 4.41
CA SER A 280 -36.03 -7.12 3.13
C SER A 280 -35.13 -6.13 2.39
N LYS A 281 -34.01 -5.70 2.98
CA LYS A 281 -33.13 -4.66 2.42
C LYS A 281 -32.02 -5.31 1.60
N ILE A 282 -32.01 -5.02 0.31
CA ILE A 282 -31.00 -5.54 -0.62
C ILE A 282 -30.15 -4.37 -1.09
N LEU A 283 -28.82 -4.54 -1.01
CA LEU A 283 -27.89 -3.60 -1.60
C LEU A 283 -28.07 -3.57 -3.12
N THR A 284 -28.28 -2.38 -3.68
CA THR A 284 -28.50 -2.16 -5.11
C THR A 284 -27.48 -1.16 -5.67
N LYS A 285 -26.97 -1.45 -6.87
CA LYS A 285 -26.13 -0.53 -7.66
C LYS A 285 -27.05 0.30 -8.54
N THR A 286 -27.00 1.62 -8.39
CA THR A 286 -27.77 2.55 -9.23
C THR A 286 -26.99 2.88 -10.49
N VAL A 287 -27.60 2.69 -11.66
CA VAL A 287 -27.03 3.05 -12.97
C VAL A 287 -28.02 3.97 -13.68
N GLY A 288 -27.77 5.28 -13.59
CA GLY A 288 -28.71 6.28 -14.11
C GLY A 288 -30.04 6.26 -13.36
N LYS A 289 -31.11 5.82 -14.03
CA LYS A 289 -32.45 5.68 -13.42
C LYS A 289 -32.76 4.26 -12.94
N ASP A 290 -31.97 3.28 -13.34
CA ASP A 290 -32.20 1.87 -13.02
C ASP A 290 -31.41 1.47 -11.77
N SER A 291 -31.90 0.45 -11.06
CA SER A 291 -31.23 -0.14 -9.88
C SER A 291 -31.11 -1.65 -10.05
N VAL A 292 -29.90 -2.18 -9.89
CA VAL A 292 -29.63 -3.62 -10.00
C VAL A 292 -29.17 -4.16 -8.64
N PRO A 293 -29.84 -5.19 -8.09
CA PRO A 293 -29.36 -5.88 -6.88
C PRO A 293 -27.94 -6.40 -7.06
N VAL A 294 -27.06 -6.17 -6.08
CA VAL A 294 -25.65 -6.61 -6.15
C VAL A 294 -25.53 -8.12 -6.33
N ASN A 295 -26.48 -8.90 -5.79
CA ASN A 295 -26.54 -10.35 -5.98
C ASN A 295 -26.68 -10.79 -7.46
N ASN A 296 -27.22 -9.93 -8.31
CA ASN A 296 -27.44 -10.20 -9.74
C ASN A 296 -26.28 -9.71 -10.61
N LEU A 297 -25.26 -9.05 -10.04
CA LEU A 297 -24.07 -8.62 -10.76
C LEU A 297 -23.13 -9.80 -11.07
N SER A 298 -22.22 -9.60 -12.02
CA SER A 298 -21.14 -10.55 -12.27
C SER A 298 -20.21 -10.68 -11.06
N SER A 299 -19.41 -11.77 -10.98
CA SER A 299 -18.49 -11.99 -9.86
C SER A 299 -17.51 -10.83 -9.66
N GLY A 300 -16.94 -10.29 -10.75
CA GLY A 300 -16.06 -9.13 -10.71
C GLY A 300 -16.75 -7.86 -10.21
N GLU A 301 -17.96 -7.57 -10.70
CA GLU A 301 -18.72 -6.40 -10.25
C GLU A 301 -19.16 -6.48 -8.78
N LYS A 302 -19.42 -7.69 -8.27
CA LYS A 302 -19.70 -7.89 -6.84
C LYS A 302 -18.48 -7.54 -5.97
N ARG A 303 -17.29 -7.96 -6.40
CA ARG A 303 -16.02 -7.62 -5.75
C ARG A 303 -15.74 -6.12 -5.82
N GLN A 304 -16.01 -5.50 -6.97
CA GLN A 304 -15.94 -4.05 -7.12
C GLN A 304 -16.87 -3.33 -6.14
N ALA A 305 -18.13 -3.78 -6.00
CA ALA A 305 -19.10 -3.20 -5.07
C ALA A 305 -18.64 -3.31 -3.60
N LEU A 306 -18.04 -4.44 -3.19
CA LEU A 306 -17.49 -4.60 -1.84
C LEU A 306 -16.37 -3.58 -1.56
N ILE A 307 -15.46 -3.39 -2.51
CA ILE A 307 -14.38 -2.41 -2.35
C ILE A 307 -14.92 -0.98 -2.42
N ASP A 308 -15.97 -0.70 -3.20
CA ASP A 308 -16.65 0.60 -3.21
C ASP A 308 -17.26 0.94 -1.86
N ILE A 309 -17.94 -0.03 -1.24
CA ILE A 309 -18.49 0.10 0.12
C ILE A 309 -17.37 0.30 1.14
N ALA A 310 -16.34 -0.54 1.08
CA ALA A 310 -15.20 -0.46 1.97
C ALA A 310 -14.55 0.92 1.86
N ARG A 311 -14.26 1.40 0.65
CA ARG A 311 -13.72 2.73 0.42
C ARG A 311 -14.64 3.82 0.97
N ALA A 312 -15.94 3.78 0.69
CA ALA A 312 -16.88 4.80 1.15
C ALA A 312 -16.84 4.94 2.68
N PHE A 313 -17.04 3.84 3.40
CA PHE A 313 -17.02 3.86 4.87
C PHE A 313 -15.62 4.12 5.44
N LEU A 314 -14.58 3.56 4.82
CA LEU A 314 -13.20 3.71 5.28
C LEU A 314 -12.66 5.14 5.09
N LEU A 315 -13.19 5.91 4.15
CA LEU A 315 -12.86 7.32 4.01
C LEU A 315 -13.74 8.20 4.92
N GLU A 316 -15.02 7.86 5.09
CA GLU A 316 -15.96 8.66 5.88
C GLU A 316 -15.65 8.65 7.38
N THR A 317 -15.31 7.49 7.95
CA THR A 317 -15.01 7.41 9.40
C THR A 317 -13.54 7.68 9.75
N LYS A 318 -12.74 8.24 8.84
CA LYS A 318 -11.30 8.52 9.04
C LYS A 318 -10.99 9.34 10.30
N GLU A 319 -11.76 10.39 10.57
CA GLU A 319 -11.52 11.32 11.69
C GLU A 319 -12.09 10.81 13.02
N THR A 320 -13.15 10.02 12.98
CA THR A 320 -13.93 9.63 14.16
C THR A 320 -13.61 8.24 14.69
N ARG A 321 -12.71 7.49 14.02
CA ARG A 321 -12.31 6.15 14.43
C ARG A 321 -11.39 6.21 15.64
N GLY A 322 -11.83 5.59 16.74
CA GLY A 322 -11.00 5.33 17.92
C GLY A 322 -10.09 4.10 17.80
N TYR A 323 -9.97 3.50 16.61
CA TYR A 323 -9.22 2.28 16.36
C TYR A 323 -8.50 2.33 15.01
N ASN A 324 -7.40 1.58 14.91
CA ASN A 324 -6.61 1.40 13.70
C ASN A 324 -7.21 0.29 12.83
N VAL A 325 -7.33 0.51 11.52
CA VAL A 325 -7.88 -0.49 10.60
C VAL A 325 -6.78 -1.13 9.78
N ILE A 326 -6.86 -2.44 9.65
CA ILE A 326 -6.08 -3.24 8.70
C ILE A 326 -7.08 -3.88 7.73
N PHE A 327 -7.08 -3.40 6.49
CA PHE A 327 -7.93 -3.90 5.42
C PHE A 327 -7.14 -4.87 4.54
N ALA A 328 -7.54 -6.13 4.57
CA ALA A 328 -6.89 -7.22 3.87
C ALA A 328 -7.82 -7.80 2.79
N ILE A 329 -7.35 -7.90 1.54
CA ILE A 329 -8.16 -8.44 0.44
C ILE A 329 -7.35 -9.34 -0.50
N ASP A 330 -7.90 -10.52 -0.75
CA ASP A 330 -7.34 -11.45 -1.72
C ASP A 330 -7.82 -11.12 -3.15
N GLU A 331 -6.88 -11.07 -4.09
CA GLU A 331 -7.13 -10.92 -5.55
C GLU A 331 -8.23 -9.90 -5.88
N PRO A 332 -8.03 -8.60 -5.60
CA PRO A 332 -9.03 -7.56 -5.89
C PRO A 332 -9.41 -7.48 -7.38
N GLU A 333 -8.53 -7.94 -8.28
CA GLU A 333 -8.73 -8.02 -9.73
C GLU A 333 -9.55 -9.24 -10.20
N LEU A 334 -9.86 -10.20 -9.33
CA LEU A 334 -10.42 -11.48 -9.74
C LEU A 334 -11.72 -11.31 -10.53
N SER A 335 -11.77 -11.93 -11.71
CA SER A 335 -12.90 -11.85 -12.66
C SER A 335 -13.21 -10.45 -13.21
N LEU A 336 -12.32 -9.46 -13.04
CA LEU A 336 -12.47 -8.13 -13.64
C LEU A 336 -11.80 -8.04 -15.01
N HIS A 337 -12.37 -7.22 -15.88
CA HIS A 337 -11.70 -6.79 -17.10
C HIS A 337 -10.54 -5.83 -16.75
N VAL A 338 -9.46 -5.85 -17.54
CA VAL A 338 -8.24 -5.05 -17.28
C VAL A 338 -8.54 -3.56 -17.08
N SER A 339 -9.52 -3.02 -17.79
CA SER A 339 -9.96 -1.63 -17.63
C SER A 339 -10.54 -1.31 -16.26
N ALA A 340 -11.20 -2.28 -15.61
CA ALA A 340 -11.75 -2.12 -14.27
C ALA A 340 -10.70 -2.35 -13.18
N CYS A 341 -9.67 -3.18 -13.43
CA CYS A 341 -8.57 -3.40 -12.49
C CYS A 341 -7.88 -2.10 -12.10
N PHE A 342 -7.70 -1.19 -13.06
CA PHE A 342 -7.09 0.12 -12.81
C PHE A 342 -7.79 0.90 -11.70
N GLU A 343 -9.10 1.10 -11.85
CA GLU A 343 -9.93 1.81 -10.88
C GLU A 343 -10.00 1.06 -9.55
N GLN A 344 -9.90 -0.26 -9.58
CA GLN A 344 -9.92 -1.10 -8.40
C GLN A 344 -8.73 -0.81 -7.49
N PHE A 345 -7.52 -0.71 -8.05
CA PHE A 345 -6.32 -0.39 -7.29
C PHE A 345 -6.21 1.10 -6.94
N GLU A 346 -6.80 2.00 -7.73
CA GLU A 346 -6.94 3.42 -7.34
C GLU A 346 -7.77 3.53 -6.04
N LYS A 347 -8.88 2.79 -5.93
CA LYS A 347 -9.70 2.76 -4.72
C LYS A 347 -8.94 2.20 -3.51
N LEU A 348 -8.10 1.20 -3.70
CA LEU A 348 -7.28 0.61 -2.63
C LEU A 348 -6.16 1.56 -2.18
N LYS A 349 -5.59 2.33 -3.12
CA LYS A 349 -4.66 3.43 -2.80
C LYS A 349 -5.35 4.52 -1.97
N ASP A 350 -6.57 4.91 -2.34
CA ASP A 350 -7.32 5.90 -1.56
C ASP A 350 -7.56 5.42 -0.12
N ILE A 351 -7.86 4.12 0.06
CA ILE A 351 -8.01 3.51 1.38
C ILE A 351 -6.68 3.59 2.13
N SER A 352 -5.55 3.20 1.53
CA SER A 352 -4.25 3.24 2.21
C SER A 352 -3.85 4.64 2.66
N GLN A 353 -4.10 5.65 1.82
CA GLN A 353 -3.87 7.07 2.12
C GLN A 353 -4.80 7.63 3.21
N SER A 354 -5.88 6.92 3.55
CA SER A 354 -6.81 7.27 4.64
C SER A 354 -6.37 6.79 6.02
N ARG A 355 -5.06 6.49 6.22
CA ARG A 355 -4.49 5.89 7.45
C ARG A 355 -5.01 4.48 7.76
N VAL A 356 -5.38 3.73 6.72
CA VAL A 356 -5.78 2.32 6.84
C VAL A 356 -4.65 1.46 6.27
N GLN A 357 -4.11 0.55 7.06
CA GLN A 357 -3.13 -0.38 6.53
C GLN A 357 -3.83 -1.33 5.56
N THR A 358 -3.44 -1.31 4.29
CA THR A 358 -4.07 -2.08 3.21
C THR A 358 -3.11 -3.17 2.73
N ILE A 359 -3.49 -4.42 2.90
CA ILE A 359 -2.69 -5.58 2.47
C ILE A 359 -3.47 -6.34 1.41
N VAL A 360 -2.89 -6.52 0.23
CA VAL A 360 -3.56 -7.19 -0.89
C VAL A 360 -2.75 -8.39 -1.36
N THR A 361 -3.40 -9.41 -1.88
CA THR A 361 -2.74 -10.43 -2.70
C THR A 361 -3.14 -10.24 -4.15
N THR A 362 -2.19 -10.38 -5.08
CA THR A 362 -2.48 -10.15 -6.49
C THR A 362 -1.49 -10.86 -7.40
N HIS A 363 -1.92 -11.13 -8.63
CA HIS A 363 -1.09 -11.60 -9.73
C HIS A 363 -0.86 -10.54 -10.80
N TRP A 364 -1.62 -9.46 -10.73
CA TRP A 364 -1.61 -8.41 -11.72
C TRP A 364 -0.52 -7.41 -11.36
N TYR A 365 0.45 -7.17 -12.24
CA TYR A 365 1.55 -6.24 -11.93
C TYR A 365 1.22 -4.78 -12.25
N GLY A 366 0.09 -4.56 -12.93
CA GLY A 366 -0.38 -3.23 -13.35
C GLY A 366 -0.66 -2.28 -12.17
N PHE A 367 -0.79 -2.76 -10.93
CA PHE A 367 -1.04 -1.88 -9.78
C PHE A 367 0.18 -1.09 -9.31
N MET A 368 1.40 -1.58 -9.54
CA MET A 368 2.64 -0.95 -9.08
C MET A 368 2.70 0.56 -9.41
N PRO A 369 2.48 0.97 -10.68
CA PRO A 369 2.44 2.38 -11.05
C PRO A 369 1.22 3.14 -10.49
N ILE A 370 0.11 2.46 -10.21
CA ILE A 370 -1.14 3.07 -9.76
C ILE A 370 -0.99 3.50 -8.30
N VAL A 371 -0.58 2.55 -7.47
CA VAL A 371 -0.39 2.75 -6.03
C VAL A 371 0.78 3.69 -5.80
N SER A 372 1.93 3.46 -6.45
CA SER A 372 3.13 4.30 -6.48
C SER A 372 3.83 4.61 -5.14
N ASP A 373 3.14 4.41 -4.02
CA ASP A 373 3.58 4.63 -2.64
C ASP A 373 3.11 3.43 -1.80
N GLY A 374 4.03 2.54 -1.48
CA GLY A 374 3.73 1.21 -0.97
C GLY A 374 4.87 0.23 -1.22
N VAL A 375 4.65 -1.02 -0.83
CA VAL A 375 5.59 -2.12 -1.09
C VAL A 375 4.93 -3.26 -1.85
N ALA A 376 5.71 -3.95 -2.69
CA ALA A 376 5.35 -5.23 -3.26
C ALA A 376 6.27 -6.32 -2.68
N ILE A 377 5.67 -7.39 -2.15
CA ILE A 377 6.37 -8.51 -1.54
C ILE A 377 6.27 -9.68 -2.51
N TYR A 378 7.38 -10.00 -3.17
CA TYR A 378 7.44 -11.11 -4.10
C TYR A 378 7.62 -12.43 -3.34
N CYS A 379 6.61 -13.30 -3.44
CA CYS A 379 6.57 -14.66 -2.92
C CYS A 379 6.93 -15.66 -4.03
N PRO A 380 8.20 -16.09 -4.14
CA PRO A 380 8.58 -17.13 -5.09
C PRO A 380 7.99 -18.49 -4.70
N LYS A 381 7.85 -19.38 -5.69
CA LYS A 381 7.28 -20.73 -5.49
C LYS A 381 8.25 -21.73 -4.87
N THR A 382 9.55 -21.52 -5.05
CA THR A 382 10.64 -22.27 -4.41
C THR A 382 11.03 -21.60 -3.08
N GLU A 383 11.71 -22.32 -2.17
CA GLU A 383 12.21 -21.87 -0.84
C GLU A 383 13.28 -20.74 -0.90
N SER A 384 13.12 -19.84 -1.85
CA SER A 384 13.86 -18.59 -1.99
C SER A 384 13.37 -17.56 -0.95
N GLU A 385 14.21 -16.58 -0.68
CA GLU A 385 13.94 -15.41 0.15
C GLU A 385 12.74 -14.61 -0.39
N LEU A 386 11.87 -14.12 0.50
CA LEU A 386 10.82 -13.18 0.12
C LEU A 386 11.46 -11.81 -0.13
N VAL A 387 11.13 -11.20 -1.27
CA VAL A 387 11.77 -9.94 -1.67
C VAL A 387 10.77 -8.81 -1.58
N MET A 388 11.09 -7.80 -0.76
CA MET A 388 10.34 -6.54 -0.72
C MET A 388 10.88 -5.58 -1.80
N ILE A 389 9.96 -4.99 -2.57
CA ILE A 389 10.21 -4.01 -3.61
C ILE A 389 9.48 -2.73 -3.22
N ASP A 390 10.18 -1.60 -3.18
CA ASP A 390 9.56 -0.31 -2.94
C ASP A 390 8.86 0.19 -4.22
N LEU A 391 7.56 0.48 -4.15
CA LEU A 391 6.79 0.90 -5.31
C LEU A 391 7.21 2.27 -5.87
N ARG A 392 7.89 3.10 -5.06
CA ARG A 392 8.38 4.42 -5.49
C ARG A 392 9.53 4.29 -6.49
N CYS A 393 10.36 3.26 -6.36
CA CYS A 393 11.54 3.00 -7.19
C CYS A 393 11.60 1.56 -7.71
N PHE A 394 10.44 0.91 -7.90
CA PHE A 394 10.35 -0.53 -8.15
C PHE A 394 11.19 -1.05 -9.32
N ARG A 395 11.40 -0.26 -10.37
CA ARG A 395 12.26 -0.63 -11.50
C ARG A 395 13.74 -0.68 -11.15
N GLU A 396 14.21 0.24 -10.30
CA GLU A 396 15.58 0.24 -9.80
C GLU A 396 15.83 -0.95 -8.90
N ASP A 397 14.86 -1.26 -8.03
CA ASP A 397 14.93 -2.43 -7.15
C ASP A 397 14.90 -3.74 -7.95
N ILE A 398 14.03 -3.87 -8.96
CA ILE A 398 14.04 -5.01 -9.89
C ILE A 398 15.40 -5.14 -10.60
N ALA A 399 15.98 -4.04 -11.06
CA ALA A 399 17.29 -4.05 -11.71
C ALA A 399 18.42 -4.46 -10.76
N LYS A 400 18.41 -3.98 -9.50
CA LYS A 400 19.34 -4.39 -8.44
C LYS A 400 19.21 -5.89 -8.16
N LEU A 401 17.98 -6.37 -7.97
CA LEU A 401 17.69 -7.78 -7.72
C LEU A 401 18.18 -8.69 -8.85
N ARG A 402 18.06 -8.24 -10.10
CA ARG A 402 18.57 -8.98 -11.25
C ARG A 402 20.10 -9.10 -11.22
N ARG A 403 20.79 -8.01 -10.87
CA ARG A 403 22.26 -8.01 -10.75
C ARG A 403 22.72 -8.94 -9.64
N THR A 404 22.07 -8.89 -8.47
CA THR A 404 22.44 -9.74 -7.32
C THR A 404 22.11 -11.21 -7.55
N THR A 405 21.04 -11.50 -8.29
CA THR A 405 20.59 -12.89 -8.56
C THR A 405 21.12 -13.47 -9.89
N GLN A 406 22.04 -12.77 -10.56
CA GLN A 406 22.59 -13.16 -11.88
C GLN A 406 21.50 -13.45 -12.92
N GLY A 407 20.39 -12.71 -12.87
CA GLY A 407 19.27 -12.84 -13.81
C GLY A 407 18.23 -13.91 -13.49
N LYS A 408 18.32 -14.61 -12.35
CA LYS A 408 17.35 -15.67 -11.98
C LYS A 408 16.02 -15.13 -11.46
N LEU A 409 16.03 -13.97 -10.82
CA LEU A 409 14.83 -13.36 -10.26
C LEU A 409 14.80 -11.86 -10.63
N PRO A 410 13.62 -11.29 -10.95
CA PRO A 410 12.37 -11.92 -11.33
C PRO A 410 12.08 -11.69 -12.83
N SER A 411 12.37 -12.68 -13.67
CA SER A 411 12.07 -12.62 -15.12
C SER A 411 10.58 -12.43 -15.41
N ASP A 412 9.70 -13.00 -14.56
CA ASP A 412 8.25 -12.90 -14.68
C ASP A 412 7.72 -11.49 -14.40
N ILE A 413 8.31 -10.76 -13.44
CA ILE A 413 7.86 -9.41 -13.06
C ILE A 413 8.14 -8.42 -14.20
N GLU A 414 9.29 -8.50 -14.87
CA GLU A 414 9.63 -7.54 -15.94
C GLU A 414 8.69 -7.67 -17.15
N LEU A 415 8.47 -8.89 -17.64
CA LEU A 415 7.74 -9.12 -18.89
C LEU A 415 6.23 -9.02 -18.67
N LYS A 416 5.69 -9.66 -17.62
CA LYS A 416 4.27 -9.53 -17.27
C LYS A 416 3.96 -8.12 -16.80
N GLY A 417 4.83 -7.53 -15.97
CA GLY A 417 4.68 -6.16 -15.48
C GLY A 417 4.68 -5.11 -16.57
N LEU A 418 5.51 -5.21 -17.60
CA LEU A 418 5.47 -4.25 -18.72
C LEU A 418 4.17 -4.38 -19.53
N ASN A 419 3.74 -5.60 -19.83
CA ASN A 419 2.50 -5.82 -20.59
C ASN A 419 1.28 -5.35 -19.80
N ASP A 420 1.15 -5.75 -18.54
CA ASP A 420 0.06 -5.35 -17.65
C ASP A 420 0.03 -3.82 -17.49
N LEU A 421 1.20 -3.19 -17.34
CA LEU A 421 1.35 -1.75 -17.27
C LEU A 421 0.82 -1.05 -18.53
N VAL A 422 1.28 -1.47 -19.71
CA VAL A 422 0.85 -0.83 -20.97
C VAL A 422 -0.65 -1.02 -21.18
N GLN A 423 -1.19 -2.21 -20.89
CA GLN A 423 -2.63 -2.45 -20.97
C GLN A 423 -3.41 -1.58 -19.96
N SER A 424 -2.87 -1.38 -18.77
CA SER A 424 -3.43 -0.46 -17.76
C SER A 424 -3.47 0.97 -18.27
N MET A 425 -2.38 1.45 -18.87
CA MET A 425 -2.32 2.78 -19.48
C MET A 425 -3.36 2.93 -20.59
N ILE A 426 -3.39 2.01 -21.55
CA ILE A 426 -4.34 2.01 -22.67
C ILE A 426 -5.79 2.02 -22.16
N ALA A 427 -6.11 1.14 -21.23
CA ALA A 427 -7.46 1.04 -20.70
C ALA A 427 -7.86 2.31 -19.93
N SER A 428 -6.93 2.92 -19.20
CA SER A 428 -7.18 4.18 -18.49
C SER A 428 -7.47 5.34 -19.45
N ILE A 429 -6.73 5.48 -20.56
CA ILE A 429 -6.87 6.62 -21.49
C ILE A 429 -7.99 6.45 -22.53
N THR A 430 -8.45 5.23 -22.78
CA THR A 430 -9.60 4.95 -23.68
C THR A 430 -10.91 4.92 -22.89
N GLY A 431 -10.90 4.33 -21.69
CA GLY A 431 -12.05 4.31 -20.79
C GLY A 431 -12.39 5.69 -20.26
N LYS A 432 -11.39 6.44 -19.77
CA LYS A 432 -11.53 7.73 -19.10
C LYS A 432 -10.43 8.72 -19.56
N ASP A 433 -10.45 9.93 -19.02
CA ASP A 433 -9.52 11.01 -19.35
C ASP A 433 -8.24 11.00 -18.47
N TYR A 434 -7.70 9.83 -18.15
CA TYR A 434 -6.45 9.73 -17.40
C TYR A 434 -5.26 10.25 -18.22
N ARG A 435 -4.26 10.75 -17.51
CA ARG A 435 -3.05 11.36 -18.09
C ARG A 435 -1.82 10.68 -17.52
N TRP A 436 -0.82 10.47 -18.36
CA TRP A 436 0.41 9.80 -17.98
C TRP A 436 1.63 10.60 -18.40
N ILE A 437 2.63 10.64 -17.53
CA ILE A 437 4.00 11.01 -17.88
C ILE A 437 4.88 9.79 -17.63
N VAL A 438 5.63 9.35 -18.64
CA VAL A 438 6.62 8.28 -18.52
C VAL A 438 8.00 8.94 -18.55
N CYS A 439 8.80 8.75 -17.51
CA CYS A 439 10.13 9.36 -17.35
C CYS A 439 11.19 8.28 -17.06
N GLU A 440 12.47 8.66 -17.12
CA GLU A 440 13.57 7.71 -17.06
C GLU A 440 13.85 7.20 -15.64
N GLY A 441 13.97 8.11 -14.66
CA GLY A 441 14.41 7.82 -13.30
C GLY A 441 13.40 8.16 -12.21
N SER A 442 13.60 7.60 -11.01
CA SER A 442 12.78 7.91 -9.83
C SER A 442 12.95 9.35 -9.34
N ALA A 443 14.13 9.95 -9.51
CA ALA A 443 14.39 11.36 -9.21
C ALA A 443 13.52 12.28 -10.11
N ASP A 444 13.45 11.98 -11.40
CA ASP A 444 12.61 12.70 -12.38
C ASP A 444 11.15 12.77 -11.93
N LYS A 445 10.63 11.63 -11.46
CA LYS A 445 9.28 11.52 -10.92
C LYS A 445 9.05 12.52 -9.78
N ILE A 446 10.01 12.71 -8.88
CA ILE A 446 9.87 13.61 -7.73
C ILE A 446 9.69 15.06 -8.20
N TYR A 447 10.53 15.53 -9.14
CA TYR A 447 10.40 16.88 -9.70
C TYR A 447 9.08 17.06 -10.46
N LEU A 448 8.71 16.08 -11.28
CA LEU A 448 7.47 16.12 -12.06
C LEU A 448 6.24 16.06 -11.14
N ASP A 449 6.25 15.24 -10.08
CA ASP A 449 5.16 15.19 -9.11
C ASP A 449 5.04 16.53 -8.38
N PHE A 450 6.15 17.15 -7.98
CA PHE A 450 6.16 18.45 -7.32
C PHE A 450 5.46 19.54 -8.15
N TYR A 451 5.87 19.71 -9.41
CA TYR A 451 5.35 20.79 -10.25
C TYR A 451 4.00 20.50 -10.92
N LEU A 452 3.68 19.22 -11.19
CA LEU A 452 2.58 18.86 -12.09
C LEU A 452 1.49 17.99 -11.45
N SER A 453 1.68 17.48 -10.23
CA SER A 453 0.75 16.54 -9.61
C SER A 453 -0.68 17.10 -9.55
N ARG A 454 -1.60 16.35 -10.14
CA ARG A 454 -3.02 16.67 -10.23
C ARG A 454 -3.84 15.39 -10.25
N LYS A 455 -5.13 15.52 -9.94
CA LYS A 455 -6.08 14.41 -10.04
C LYS A 455 -6.06 13.81 -11.45
N LYS A 456 -5.98 12.47 -11.54
CA LYS A 456 -5.90 11.68 -12.79
C LYS A 456 -4.60 11.84 -13.60
N LEU A 457 -3.54 12.42 -13.03
CA LEU A 457 -2.19 12.34 -13.60
C LEU A 457 -1.39 11.24 -12.91
N PHE A 458 -0.76 10.37 -13.68
CA PHE A 458 0.17 9.35 -13.20
C PHE A 458 1.56 9.60 -13.77
N ILE A 459 2.56 9.64 -12.91
CA ILE A 459 3.97 9.81 -13.30
C ILE A 459 4.71 8.51 -13.03
N LEU A 460 5.30 7.96 -14.09
CA LEU A 460 5.85 6.62 -14.11
C LEU A 460 7.33 6.62 -14.48
N PRO A 461 8.23 6.37 -13.51
CA PRO A 461 9.64 6.14 -13.78
C PRO A 461 9.86 4.70 -14.28
N VAL A 462 10.60 4.52 -15.37
CA VAL A 462 10.74 3.20 -16.02
C VAL A 462 12.15 2.61 -16.06
N GLY A 463 13.14 3.32 -15.52
CA GLY A 463 14.52 2.86 -15.44
C GLY A 463 15.25 2.99 -16.78
N GLY A 464 15.23 4.20 -17.34
CA GLY A 464 16.05 4.61 -18.49
C GLY A 464 15.35 4.64 -19.85
N SER A 465 15.97 5.38 -20.78
CA SER A 465 15.48 5.74 -22.11
C SER A 465 15.02 4.53 -22.94
N LYS A 466 15.72 3.39 -22.85
CA LYS A 466 15.35 2.14 -23.54
C LYS A 466 13.93 1.67 -23.17
N HIS A 467 13.55 1.78 -21.89
CA HIS A 467 12.23 1.36 -21.43
C HIS A 467 11.15 2.37 -21.83
N VAL A 468 11.46 3.67 -21.80
CA VAL A 468 10.57 4.74 -22.29
C VAL A 468 10.24 4.52 -23.77
N LYS A 469 11.27 4.36 -24.61
CA LYS A 469 11.13 4.06 -26.05
C LYS A 469 10.34 2.77 -26.29
N LYS A 470 10.57 1.73 -25.47
CA LYS A 470 9.82 0.46 -25.56
C LYS A 470 8.32 0.66 -25.29
N ILE A 471 7.95 1.37 -24.22
CA ILE A 471 6.54 1.66 -23.89
C ILE A 471 5.86 2.45 -25.00
N PHE A 472 6.53 3.47 -25.55
CA PHE A 472 5.99 4.26 -26.67
C PHE A 472 5.62 3.37 -27.85
N ARG A 473 6.51 2.46 -28.27
CA ARG A 473 6.22 1.53 -29.37
C ARG A 473 5.00 0.65 -29.11
N TYR A 474 4.86 0.13 -27.89
CA TYR A 474 3.67 -0.69 -27.56
C TYR A 474 2.39 0.14 -27.59
N LEU A 475 2.43 1.38 -27.10
CA LEU A 475 1.28 2.28 -27.14
C LEU A 475 0.91 2.63 -28.58
N GLU A 476 1.88 2.99 -29.42
CA GLU A 476 1.65 3.24 -30.85
C GLU A 476 1.01 2.04 -31.53
N MET A 477 1.62 0.86 -31.39
CA MET A 477 1.11 -0.37 -32.02
C MET A 477 -0.30 -0.73 -31.57
N ALA A 478 -0.64 -0.52 -30.30
CA ALA A 478 -1.94 -0.90 -29.76
C ALA A 478 -3.05 0.12 -30.04
N LEU A 479 -2.70 1.39 -30.24
CA LEU A 479 -3.66 2.49 -30.40
C LEU A 479 -3.82 2.97 -31.84
N ASP A 480 -3.03 2.43 -32.79
CA ASP A 480 -3.00 2.88 -34.18
C ASP A 480 -4.40 2.87 -34.83
N ASP A 481 -5.20 1.83 -34.54
CA ASP A 481 -6.56 1.62 -35.05
C ASP A 481 -7.66 2.23 -34.15
N HIS A 482 -7.34 2.74 -32.96
CA HIS A 482 -8.31 3.17 -31.94
C HIS A 482 -8.18 4.64 -31.56
N ARG A 483 -7.72 5.49 -32.48
CA ARG A 483 -7.38 6.90 -32.20
C ARG A 483 -8.56 7.75 -31.74
N GLU A 484 -9.77 7.44 -32.20
CA GLU A 484 -10.99 8.19 -31.86
C GLU A 484 -11.48 7.90 -30.44
N ASP A 485 -11.12 6.74 -29.88
CA ASP A 485 -11.54 6.30 -28.54
C ASP A 485 -10.67 6.92 -27.42
N ILE A 486 -9.56 7.57 -27.77
CA ILE A 486 -8.60 8.11 -26.79
C ILE A 486 -9.14 9.42 -26.19
N LYS A 487 -9.53 9.36 -24.92
CA LYS A 487 -10.00 10.49 -24.10
C LYS A 487 -8.87 11.09 -23.24
N GLY A 488 -7.91 10.27 -22.86
CA GLY A 488 -6.74 10.63 -22.07
C GLY A 488 -5.55 11.10 -22.89
N LYS A 489 -4.38 11.24 -22.23
CA LYS A 489 -3.11 11.62 -22.88
C LYS A 489 -1.91 10.93 -22.25
N VAL A 490 -0.88 10.66 -23.04
CA VAL A 490 0.39 10.08 -22.57
C VAL A 490 1.54 10.93 -23.11
N PHE A 491 2.41 11.39 -22.22
CA PHE A 491 3.66 12.04 -22.57
C PHE A 491 4.83 11.15 -22.13
N LEU A 492 5.80 10.93 -23.00
CA LEU A 492 7.01 10.20 -22.70
C LEU A 492 8.19 11.15 -22.81
N LEU A 493 8.91 11.30 -21.71
CA LEU A 493 10.03 12.22 -21.55
C LEU A 493 11.34 11.43 -21.61
N LEU A 494 12.28 11.94 -22.38
CA LEU A 494 13.65 11.44 -22.49
C LEU A 494 14.64 12.50 -22.06
N ASP A 495 15.71 12.08 -21.41
CA ASP A 495 16.91 12.89 -21.20
C ASP A 495 17.70 13.03 -22.51
N THR A 496 18.58 14.02 -22.57
CA THR A 496 19.59 14.10 -23.63
C THR A 496 20.84 13.35 -23.23
N ASP A 497 20.97 12.14 -23.79
CA ASP A 497 22.15 11.29 -23.65
C ASP A 497 23.42 11.92 -24.28
N LYS A 498 24.59 11.56 -23.73
CA LYS A 498 25.92 11.94 -24.28
C LYS A 498 26.18 11.42 -25.69
N ALA A 499 25.51 10.33 -26.07
CA ALA A 499 25.61 9.73 -27.38
C ALA A 499 24.26 9.82 -28.09
N PHE A 500 24.26 10.40 -29.30
CA PHE A 500 23.04 10.48 -30.10
C PHE A 500 22.60 9.10 -30.58
N GLU A 501 21.46 8.63 -30.08
CA GLU A 501 20.75 7.50 -30.63
C GLU A 501 19.54 8.00 -31.41
N LYS A 502 19.64 8.00 -32.75
CA LYS A 502 18.53 8.40 -33.61
C LYS A 502 17.31 7.52 -33.33
N TYR A 503 16.21 8.13 -32.93
CA TYR A 503 14.94 7.46 -32.71
C TYR A 503 13.84 8.18 -33.50
N ASP A 504 13.43 7.58 -34.62
CA ASP A 504 12.33 8.09 -35.43
C ASP A 504 11.00 7.65 -34.80
N ALA A 505 10.41 8.54 -33.98
CA ALA A 505 9.08 8.38 -33.42
C ALA A 505 8.02 8.78 -34.46
N ASN A 506 6.89 8.07 -34.49
CA ASN A 506 5.78 8.43 -35.37
C ASN A 506 4.78 9.32 -34.60
N ASP A 507 4.65 10.59 -34.97
CA ASP A 507 3.69 11.52 -34.34
C ASP A 507 2.23 11.29 -34.83
N ALA A 508 1.88 10.06 -35.20
CA ALA A 508 0.59 9.70 -35.78
C ALA A 508 -0.59 9.84 -34.79
N ILE A 509 -0.35 9.66 -33.49
CA ILE A 509 -1.37 9.69 -32.45
C ILE A 509 -1.23 10.98 -31.64
N LYS A 510 -2.11 11.96 -31.88
CA LYS A 510 -2.02 13.31 -31.28
C LYS A 510 -1.99 13.31 -29.74
N GLN A 511 -2.61 12.31 -29.11
CA GLN A 511 -2.75 12.16 -27.67
C GLN A 511 -1.55 11.46 -27.01
N VAL A 512 -0.65 10.86 -27.78
CA VAL A 512 0.56 10.17 -27.29
C VAL A 512 1.77 10.86 -27.90
N ARG A 513 2.66 11.40 -27.06
CA ARG A 513 3.82 12.17 -27.52
C ARG A 513 5.08 11.72 -26.81
N ILE A 514 6.19 11.64 -27.56
CA ILE A 514 7.54 11.42 -27.01
C ILE A 514 8.44 12.60 -27.38
N LYS A 515 9.14 13.17 -26.40
CA LYS A 515 10.08 14.29 -26.57
C LYS A 515 11.31 14.13 -25.68
N ARG A 516 12.37 14.82 -26.04
CA ARG A 516 13.65 14.88 -25.32
C ARG A 516 13.84 16.27 -24.73
N ILE A 517 14.20 16.37 -23.44
CA ILE A 517 14.61 17.65 -22.81
C ILE A 517 16.00 18.04 -23.30
N HIS A 518 16.21 19.30 -23.62
CA HIS A 518 17.51 19.77 -24.09
C HIS A 518 17.74 21.22 -23.72
N ASN A 519 18.85 21.50 -23.04
CA ASN A 519 19.30 22.87 -22.80
C ASN A 519 19.88 23.44 -24.08
N ASP A 520 19.23 24.44 -24.63
CA ASP A 520 19.65 25.15 -25.83
C ASP A 520 20.54 26.33 -25.44
N ILE A 521 21.80 26.31 -25.87
CA ILE A 521 22.78 27.34 -25.54
C ILE A 521 22.42 28.67 -26.22
N ASP A 522 21.91 28.62 -27.45
CA ASP A 522 21.62 29.82 -28.24
C ASP A 522 20.38 30.54 -27.71
N GLU A 523 19.35 29.80 -27.31
CA GLU A 523 18.15 30.37 -26.68
C GLU A 523 18.29 30.58 -25.16
N SER A 524 19.35 30.04 -24.55
CA SER A 524 19.58 30.05 -23.10
C SER A 524 18.41 29.51 -22.28
N LYS A 525 17.74 28.48 -22.81
CA LYS A 525 16.50 27.90 -22.27
C LYS A 525 16.48 26.39 -22.45
N THR A 526 15.67 25.70 -21.65
CA THR A 526 15.37 24.28 -21.87
C THR A 526 14.22 24.13 -22.86
N LEU A 527 14.39 23.29 -23.88
CA LEU A 527 13.40 23.00 -24.92
C LEU A 527 13.02 21.52 -24.96
N LEU A 528 11.77 21.22 -25.35
CA LEU A 528 11.31 19.86 -25.64
C LEU A 528 11.51 19.53 -27.12
N LYS A 529 12.67 18.96 -27.47
CA LYS A 529 13.02 18.62 -28.85
C LYS A 529 12.44 17.26 -29.28
N SER A 530 12.24 17.12 -30.59
CA SER A 530 11.83 15.86 -31.21
C SER A 530 12.93 14.79 -31.08
N THR A 531 12.56 13.51 -31.01
CA THR A 531 13.54 12.41 -30.85
C THR A 531 14.42 12.18 -32.09
N ASN A 532 14.04 12.75 -33.24
CA ASN A 532 14.83 12.73 -34.47
C ASN A 532 15.72 13.96 -34.65
N ASN A 533 15.62 14.98 -33.79
CA ASN A 533 16.47 16.16 -33.83
C ASN A 533 17.91 15.78 -33.43
N THR A 534 18.89 16.22 -34.22
CA THR A 534 20.31 15.87 -34.12
C THR A 534 21.12 16.78 -33.20
N GLU A 535 20.49 17.71 -32.48
CA GLU A 535 21.15 18.58 -31.50
C GLU A 535 21.09 17.92 -30.12
N TYR A 536 22.14 17.20 -29.76
CA TYR A 536 22.23 16.40 -28.53
C TYR A 536 23.34 16.89 -27.59
N HIS A 537 23.94 18.04 -27.89
CA HIS A 537 24.91 18.71 -27.03
C HIS A 537 24.39 20.10 -26.63
N PRO A 538 24.43 20.46 -25.34
CA PRO A 538 24.93 19.64 -24.23
C PRO A 538 23.98 18.46 -23.90
N PRO A 539 24.52 17.38 -23.28
CA PRO A 539 23.69 16.42 -22.56
C PRO A 539 22.83 17.16 -21.53
N THR A 540 21.64 16.65 -21.24
CA THR A 540 20.68 17.36 -20.38
C THR A 540 19.83 16.34 -19.65
N VAL A 541 19.89 16.38 -18.32
CA VAL A 541 18.98 15.67 -17.40
C VAL A 541 18.06 16.68 -16.72
N ILE A 542 17.00 16.24 -16.03
CA ILE A 542 16.05 17.17 -15.39
C ILE A 542 16.76 18.11 -14.41
N GLU A 543 17.76 17.62 -13.67
CA GLU A 543 18.49 18.43 -12.69
C GLU A 543 19.18 19.65 -13.32
N ASP A 544 19.61 19.54 -14.58
CA ASP A 544 20.24 20.63 -15.35
C ASP A 544 19.25 21.74 -15.73
N THR A 545 17.95 21.48 -15.62
CA THR A 545 16.85 22.36 -16.05
C THR A 545 16.16 23.07 -14.89
N LEU A 546 16.57 22.76 -13.66
CA LEU A 546 15.99 23.32 -12.44
C LEU A 546 16.31 24.80 -12.27
N ILE A 547 15.62 25.44 -11.32
CA ILE A 547 15.84 26.85 -11.01
C ILE A 547 17.18 27.03 -10.31
N PRO A 548 18.09 27.90 -10.81
CA PRO A 548 19.44 28.07 -10.27
C PRO A 548 19.48 28.37 -8.77
N ARG A 549 18.65 29.32 -8.29
CA ARG A 549 18.59 29.72 -6.88
C ARG A 549 18.25 28.55 -5.96
N ASP A 550 17.18 27.84 -6.31
CA ASP A 550 16.66 26.75 -5.49
C ASP A 550 17.60 25.54 -5.55
N PHE A 551 18.25 25.30 -6.69
CA PHE A 551 19.30 24.30 -6.84
C PHE A 551 20.49 24.58 -5.90
N ILE A 552 21.00 25.82 -5.88
CA ILE A 552 22.11 26.21 -4.99
C ILE A 552 21.71 26.08 -3.52
N SER A 553 20.51 26.54 -3.16
CA SER A 553 20.00 26.42 -1.78
C SER A 553 19.86 24.95 -1.36
N THR A 554 19.45 24.09 -2.30
CA THR A 554 19.38 22.65 -2.09
C THR A 554 20.77 22.06 -1.89
N LEU A 555 21.72 22.40 -2.75
CA LEU A 555 23.10 21.92 -2.67
C LEU A 555 23.76 22.33 -1.34
N ARG A 556 23.54 23.58 -0.89
CA ARG A 556 23.99 24.08 0.43
C ARG A 556 23.51 23.26 1.61
N SER A 557 22.30 22.70 1.54
CA SER A 557 21.77 21.88 2.63
C SER A 557 22.56 20.58 2.88
N PHE A 558 23.41 20.17 1.92
CA PHE A 558 24.29 19.02 2.02
C PHE A 558 25.74 19.38 2.42
N GLU A 559 26.06 20.65 2.70
CA GLU A 559 27.42 21.08 3.12
C GLU A 559 27.92 20.37 4.39
N ASN A 560 27.00 20.00 5.29
CA ASN A 560 27.31 19.31 6.54
C ASN A 560 26.94 17.82 6.50
N ASP A 561 26.52 17.29 5.35
CA ASP A 561 26.17 15.88 5.22
C ASP A 561 27.45 15.01 5.25
N PRO A 562 27.55 14.03 6.16
CA PRO A 562 28.78 13.23 6.32
C PRO A 562 29.15 12.42 5.07
N GLU A 563 28.22 12.17 4.15
CA GLU A 563 28.43 11.40 2.93
C GLU A 563 28.79 12.29 1.73
N PHE A 564 28.28 13.52 1.67
CA PHE A 564 28.35 14.36 0.46
C PHE A 564 29.15 15.66 0.60
N ALA A 565 29.44 16.10 1.83
CA ALA A 565 30.07 17.39 2.11
C ALA A 565 31.37 17.64 1.30
N GLU A 566 32.20 16.62 1.13
CA GLU A 566 33.49 16.70 0.42
C GLU A 566 33.33 17.14 -1.06
N PHE A 567 32.23 16.72 -1.70
CA PHE A 567 31.94 17.06 -3.09
C PHE A 567 31.22 18.41 -3.21
N VAL A 568 30.37 18.73 -2.22
CA VAL A 568 29.47 19.88 -2.24
C VAL A 568 30.21 21.20 -2.06
N GLY A 569 31.13 21.29 -1.09
CA GLY A 569 31.85 22.54 -0.78
C GLY A 569 32.56 23.15 -2.00
N PRO A 570 33.44 22.40 -2.70
CA PRO A 570 34.14 22.91 -3.87
C PRO A 570 33.22 23.32 -5.03
N LEU A 571 32.06 22.64 -5.19
CA LEU A 571 31.08 22.99 -6.22
C LEU A 571 30.38 24.31 -5.91
N LEU A 572 30.04 24.57 -4.64
CA LEU A 572 29.39 25.81 -4.23
C LEU A 572 30.28 27.04 -4.38
N GLU A 573 31.59 26.88 -4.22
CA GLU A 573 32.56 27.95 -4.50
C GLU A 573 32.75 28.20 -6.00
N ALA A 574 32.57 27.17 -6.83
CA ALA A 574 32.74 27.23 -8.28
C ALA A 574 31.52 27.80 -9.01
N ILE A 575 30.32 27.60 -8.47
CA ILE A 575 29.07 28.09 -9.10
C ILE A 575 29.07 29.62 -9.11
N ASN A 576 29.14 30.20 -10.30
CA ASN A 576 28.79 31.59 -10.52
C ASN A 576 27.31 31.69 -10.86
N HIS A 577 26.62 32.75 -10.42
CA HIS A 577 25.17 32.88 -10.59
C HIS A 577 24.81 34.31 -11.00
N GLU A 578 24.86 34.56 -12.32
CA GLU A 578 24.54 35.88 -12.90
C GLU A 578 23.20 35.90 -13.65
N HIS A 579 22.62 34.73 -13.95
CA HIS A 579 21.42 34.59 -14.78
C HIS A 579 20.32 33.76 -14.09
N GLU A 580 19.45 34.43 -13.32
CA GLU A 580 18.33 33.79 -12.61
C GLU A 580 17.26 33.19 -13.53
N ASP A 581 17.13 33.75 -14.74
CA ASP A 581 16.12 33.33 -15.72
C ASP A 581 16.58 32.11 -16.56
N TRP A 582 17.82 31.65 -16.40
CA TRP A 582 18.39 30.53 -17.15
C TRP A 582 18.23 29.21 -16.39
N PRO A 583 18.20 28.05 -17.06
CA PRO A 583 18.25 26.76 -16.38
C PRO A 583 19.60 26.55 -15.68
N ALA A 584 19.58 25.86 -14.53
CA ALA A 584 20.73 25.67 -13.63
C ALA A 584 22.06 25.38 -14.35
N ALA A 585 22.11 24.36 -15.22
CA ALA A 585 23.36 23.98 -15.87
C ALA A 585 23.91 25.04 -16.85
N LEU A 586 23.03 25.84 -17.47
CA LEU A 586 23.46 26.97 -18.32
C LEU A 586 23.86 28.18 -17.47
N ALA A 587 23.21 28.40 -16.32
CA ALA A 587 23.44 29.54 -15.45
C ALA A 587 24.78 29.47 -14.70
N PHE A 588 25.26 28.27 -14.36
CA PHE A 588 26.40 28.09 -13.44
C PHE A 588 27.79 28.26 -14.07
N ASP A 589 27.88 28.34 -15.41
CA ASP A 589 29.14 28.52 -16.18
C ASP A 589 30.33 27.68 -15.67
N LEU A 590 30.06 26.42 -15.31
CA LEU A 590 31.06 25.54 -14.70
C LEU A 590 32.13 25.12 -15.71
N ARG A 591 33.40 25.12 -15.29
CA ARG A 591 34.51 24.56 -16.06
C ARG A 591 34.34 23.05 -16.22
N THR A 592 34.98 22.46 -17.23
CA THR A 592 34.86 21.01 -17.51
C THR A 592 35.22 20.12 -16.31
N THR A 593 36.16 20.54 -15.45
CA THR A 593 36.50 19.80 -14.22
C THR A 593 35.38 19.88 -13.18
N GLU A 594 34.73 21.04 -13.03
CA GLU A 594 33.63 21.24 -12.09
C GLU A 594 32.35 20.53 -12.57
N GLN A 595 32.10 20.53 -13.88
CA GLN A 595 31.03 19.72 -14.48
C GLN A 595 31.22 18.23 -14.19
N ARG A 596 32.45 17.71 -14.27
CA ARG A 596 32.75 16.32 -13.89
C ARG A 596 32.51 16.05 -12.41
N ASN A 597 32.91 16.98 -11.54
CA ASN A 597 32.65 16.85 -10.10
C ASN A 597 31.14 16.84 -9.80
N MET A 598 30.35 17.66 -10.50
CA MET A 598 28.89 17.64 -10.42
C MET A 598 28.34 16.29 -10.88
N GLU A 599 28.80 15.77 -12.02
CA GLU A 599 28.40 14.44 -12.50
C GLU A 599 28.77 13.33 -11.50
N GLU A 600 29.96 13.37 -10.90
CA GLU A 600 30.40 12.40 -9.90
C GLU A 600 29.51 12.42 -8.66
N LEU A 601 29.19 13.62 -8.15
CA LEU A 601 28.26 13.80 -7.04
C LEU A 601 26.88 13.21 -7.34
N PHE A 602 26.31 13.52 -8.51
CA PHE A 602 25.00 12.98 -8.91
C PHE A 602 25.01 11.48 -9.25
N ASN A 603 26.19 10.87 -9.44
CA ASN A 603 26.34 9.43 -9.57
C ASN A 603 26.55 8.70 -8.23
N LEU A 604 26.74 9.42 -7.12
CA LEU A 604 26.83 8.80 -5.80
C LEU A 604 25.51 8.09 -5.44
N PRO A 605 25.57 6.94 -4.76
CA PRO A 605 24.38 6.20 -4.37
C PRO A 605 23.36 7.09 -3.62
N ARG A 606 22.10 7.04 -4.04
CA ARG A 606 20.96 7.77 -3.44
C ARG A 606 21.03 9.31 -3.53
N PHE A 607 22.13 9.92 -3.98
CA PHE A 607 22.25 11.38 -3.99
C PHE A 607 21.18 12.05 -4.85
N LYS A 608 20.95 11.59 -6.09
CA LYS A 608 19.90 12.13 -6.98
C LYS A 608 18.53 12.23 -6.28
N VAL A 609 18.12 11.16 -5.61
CA VAL A 609 16.81 11.08 -4.94
C VAL A 609 16.79 11.96 -3.69
N LYS A 610 17.85 11.94 -2.87
CA LYS A 610 17.98 12.83 -1.70
C LYS A 610 17.93 14.31 -2.11
N PHE A 611 18.67 14.67 -3.16
CA PHE A 611 18.68 16.01 -3.73
C PHE A 611 17.29 16.40 -4.24
N ALA A 612 16.61 15.53 -4.99
CA ALA A 612 15.26 15.81 -5.49
C ALA A 612 14.25 16.03 -4.36
N LEU A 613 14.22 15.16 -3.34
CA LEU A 613 13.36 15.36 -2.17
C LEU A 613 13.65 16.69 -1.49
N LYS A 614 14.93 17.00 -1.26
CA LYS A 614 15.32 18.23 -0.58
C LYS A 614 15.00 19.48 -1.39
N TYR A 615 15.14 19.42 -2.71
CA TYR A 615 14.74 20.48 -3.62
C TYR A 615 13.25 20.81 -3.48
N THR A 616 12.38 19.79 -3.40
CA THR A 616 10.93 20.00 -3.25
C THR A 616 10.51 20.60 -1.90
N GLU A 617 11.37 20.56 -0.88
CA GLU A 617 11.14 21.26 0.40
C GLU A 617 11.49 22.76 0.32
N ILE A 618 12.37 23.15 -0.60
CA ILE A 618 12.95 24.49 -0.70
C ILE A 618 12.29 25.31 -1.81
N ALA A 619 12.06 24.69 -2.97
CA ALA A 619 11.54 25.35 -4.16
C ALA A 619 10.08 25.80 -3.96
N ASP A 620 9.69 26.86 -4.67
CA ASP A 620 8.28 27.24 -4.79
C ASP A 620 7.63 26.47 -5.94
N VAL A 621 6.53 25.80 -5.67
CA VAL A 621 5.75 25.06 -6.67
C VAL A 621 5.18 25.97 -7.77
N LEU A 622 5.03 27.26 -7.49
CA LEU A 622 4.56 28.26 -8.45
C LEU A 622 5.64 28.65 -9.48
N ASP A 623 6.92 28.51 -9.12
CA ASP A 623 8.05 28.78 -9.99
C ASP A 623 8.34 27.54 -10.84
N ILE A 624 7.46 27.27 -11.81
CA ILE A 624 7.57 26.11 -12.69
C ILE A 624 8.54 26.38 -13.86
N PRO A 625 9.49 25.46 -14.17
CA PRO A 625 10.34 25.59 -15.36
C PRO A 625 9.52 25.72 -16.65
N GLU A 626 9.94 26.60 -17.57
CA GLU A 626 9.18 26.96 -18.77
C GLU A 626 8.80 25.73 -19.62
N TRP A 627 9.73 24.79 -19.80
CA TRP A 627 9.50 23.57 -20.57
C TRP A 627 8.42 22.66 -19.93
N MET A 628 8.29 22.66 -18.60
CA MET A 628 7.23 21.92 -17.90
C MET A 628 5.87 22.57 -18.10
N THR A 629 5.82 23.87 -18.43
CA THR A 629 4.57 24.55 -18.81
C THR A 629 4.04 24.02 -20.15
N GLU A 630 4.91 23.80 -21.14
CA GLU A 630 4.51 23.15 -22.41
C GLU A 630 3.96 21.73 -22.16
N LEU A 631 4.62 20.98 -21.28
CA LEU A 631 4.17 19.65 -20.89
C LEU A 631 2.80 19.70 -20.19
N ASN A 632 2.59 20.66 -19.29
CA ASN A 632 1.32 20.91 -18.64
C ASN A 632 0.22 21.28 -19.64
N ASP A 633 0.50 22.14 -20.62
CA ASP A 633 -0.44 22.54 -21.66
C ASP A 633 -0.84 21.38 -22.58
N PHE A 634 0.12 20.49 -22.89
CA PHE A 634 -0.20 19.25 -23.59
C PHE A 634 -1.15 18.39 -22.77
N LEU A 635 -0.87 18.14 -21.50
CA LEU A 635 -1.68 17.25 -20.67
C LEU A 635 -3.06 17.86 -20.34
N PHE A 636 -3.10 19.16 -20.06
CA PHE A 636 -4.27 19.91 -19.60
C PHE A 636 -4.56 21.12 -20.48
N PRO A 637 -4.99 20.92 -21.74
CA PRO A 637 -5.22 22.03 -22.66
C PRO A 637 -6.33 22.95 -22.14
N THR A 638 -6.04 24.23 -21.98
CA THR A 638 -7.07 25.24 -21.66
C THR A 638 -8.10 25.34 -22.78
N ILE A 639 -9.35 24.93 -22.51
CA ILE A 639 -10.46 25.09 -23.44
C ILE A 639 -10.83 26.58 -23.50
N ARG A 640 -10.25 27.32 -24.45
CA ARG A 640 -10.76 28.66 -24.79
C ARG A 640 -12.12 28.49 -25.46
N LYS A 641 -13.22 28.64 -24.70
CA LYS A 641 -14.57 28.77 -25.29
C LYS A 641 -14.58 29.99 -26.19
N VAL A 642 -14.56 29.78 -27.50
CA VAL A 642 -14.82 30.83 -28.50
C VAL A 642 -16.25 31.32 -28.25
N ARG A 643 -16.40 32.53 -27.68
CA ARG A 643 -17.68 33.23 -27.67
C ARG A 643 -18.00 33.57 -29.12
N ASN A 644 -18.80 32.74 -29.77
CA ASN A 644 -19.49 33.11 -31.00
C ASN A 644 -20.44 34.25 -30.66
N VAL A 645 -19.97 35.49 -30.83
CA VAL A 645 -20.83 36.67 -30.92
C VAL A 645 -21.61 36.50 -32.22
N LYS A 646 -22.82 35.92 -32.12
CA LYS A 646 -23.82 36.07 -33.18
C LYS A 646 -24.08 37.57 -33.33
N GLN A 647 -23.51 38.18 -34.37
CA GLN A 647 -24.01 39.44 -34.89
C GLN A 647 -25.48 39.21 -35.26
N LYS A 648 -26.38 39.87 -34.53
CA LYS A 648 -27.74 40.11 -34.98
C LYS A 648 -27.64 41.19 -36.06
N SER A 649 -27.86 40.80 -37.32
CA SER A 649 -28.42 41.69 -38.35
C SER A 649 -29.93 41.57 -38.32
#